data_AF-A0ABD1PVL9-F1
#
_entry.id   AF-A0ABD1PVL9-F1
#
_cell.length_a   1.000
_cell.length_b   1.000
_cell.length_c   1.000
_cell.angle_alpha   90.00
_cell.angle_beta   90.00
_cell.angle_gamma   90.00
#
_symmetry.space_group_name_H-M   'P 1'
#
loop_
_entity.id
_entity.type
_entity.pdbx_description
1 polymer ?
#
loop_
_entity_poly.entity_id
_entity_poly.type
_entity_poly.pdbx_seq_one_letter_code
_entity_poly.pdbx_strand_id
1 'polypeptide(L)'
;MRSREFKLEANDGSWRSCVSKAAGILRAKLGRKSVADKEAEMFEELPFPRNKYFVGREKEIMEIETTFFGYGDYLEQESPILTIKGGTTAPSESLAEEEQNLGAWVEPVYRRNSLKKPKYRKSKSRKYKRFGSSVICINGSPGTGKTELGLEFAYRNSQKYKMVLWVGGEARYFRQNILNLSVNMGLDISADAEREKGRIRNFDEQETEAFKRVKQELFRDMPYLLIIDNLEREREWWEGKDLHDFIPRNTGGTHVIITTRLSRVMNCDPLQLLPLPFSDAMALLRVRRRKDYPTSELEFLEKFNDKLGRSSFGLWVVGSLLSELTITPSALFEAVNQMQHEEDTNCSSLDNADRQFCRTNPFLMKVLSFCAAVLHQTKGGRNLLAFRMLQVGAWFAPAPIQANLLAAAANNIPSTGNNLRKWTKCPETQFLSFWQPGCWIQFHPITQISAKRKDGLVAAKATVQGIRKTGNPLVNSDHLWASAFLVFGFKSEPPFVQLKAIDTVLFIRKMALPLALRAFTNFSRCTSALELLKVSTNMLEEVEKSFASQIQDWCHDSICWKNALQSNQRVDEHVWQEVTLLRATLLETRAKLLLRGGHFDSGEELCRTCISIRTVMLGHNHAQTLASQEILAKLVRMRSKM
;
A
#
# COMPACT_ATOMS: atom_id res chain seq x y z
N MET A 1 -22.02 39.63 7.85
CA MET A 1 -21.23 38.40 7.58
C MET A 1 -21.38 38.03 6.12
N ARG A 2 -20.29 37.95 5.34
CA ARG A 2 -20.35 37.56 3.92
C ARG A 2 -20.54 36.03 3.83
N SER A 3 -21.69 35.59 3.36
CA SER A 3 -22.08 34.18 3.19
C SER A 3 -21.35 33.43 2.05
N ARG A 4 -20.33 34.04 1.42
CA ARG A 4 -19.68 33.51 0.20
C ARG A 4 -18.33 32.80 0.42
N GLU A 5 -17.82 32.70 1.65
CA GLU A 5 -16.46 32.17 1.89
C GLU A 5 -16.35 30.64 1.91
N PHE A 6 -17.45 29.89 2.07
CA PHE A 6 -17.42 28.43 2.16
C PHE A 6 -18.51 27.82 1.28
N LYS A 7 -18.20 27.63 -0.01
CA LYS A 7 -19.09 26.92 -0.94
C LYS A 7 -18.74 25.44 -0.90
N LEU A 8 -19.59 24.63 -0.28
CA LEU A 8 -19.50 23.17 -0.30
C LEU A 8 -20.56 22.64 -1.26
N GLU A 9 -20.14 21.99 -2.35
CA GLU A 9 -21.05 21.37 -3.31
C GLU A 9 -21.23 19.89 -2.95
N ALA A 10 -22.44 19.54 -2.51
CA ALA A 10 -22.82 18.16 -2.20
C ALA A 10 -23.48 17.50 -3.42
N ASN A 11 -23.15 16.24 -3.67
CA ASN A 11 -23.87 15.34 -4.56
C ASN A 11 -24.15 14.02 -3.82
N ASP A 12 -24.95 13.12 -4.40
CA ASP A 12 -25.36 11.85 -3.76
C ASP A 12 -24.17 10.99 -3.28
N GLY A 13 -22.99 11.18 -3.88
CA GLY A 13 -21.75 10.48 -3.50
C GLY A 13 -20.82 11.25 -2.55
N SER A 14 -21.09 12.51 -2.20
CA SER A 14 -20.16 13.37 -1.43
C SER A 14 -20.74 13.95 -0.16
N TRP A 15 -22.00 13.64 0.19
CA TRP A 15 -22.68 14.30 1.31
C TRP A 15 -21.97 14.09 2.65
N ARG A 16 -21.43 12.90 2.94
CA ARG A 16 -20.67 12.63 4.17
C ARG A 16 -19.41 13.49 4.28
N SER A 17 -18.65 13.61 3.19
CA SER A 17 -17.46 14.47 3.11
C SER A 17 -17.82 15.95 3.26
N CYS A 18 -18.93 16.38 2.65
CA CYS A 18 -19.42 17.76 2.77
C CYS A 18 -19.90 18.07 4.18
N VAL A 19 -20.62 17.15 4.83
CA VAL A 19 -21.07 17.27 6.22
C VAL A 19 -19.88 17.30 7.18
N SER A 20 -18.88 16.44 6.99
CA SER A 20 -17.66 16.43 7.79
C SER A 20 -16.85 17.72 7.64
N LYS A 21 -16.67 18.22 6.40
CA LYS A 21 -16.05 19.52 6.12
C LYS A 21 -16.83 20.68 6.74
N ALA A 22 -18.16 20.68 6.63
CA ALA A 22 -19.02 21.67 7.25
C ALA A 22 -18.89 21.64 8.78
N ALA A 23 -18.89 20.45 9.39
CA ALA A 23 -18.71 20.26 10.82
C ALA A 23 -17.32 20.73 11.29
N GLY A 24 -16.26 20.47 10.52
CA GLY A 24 -14.91 20.97 10.77
C GLY A 24 -14.83 22.50 10.71
N ILE A 25 -15.41 23.11 9.68
CA ILE A 25 -15.48 24.59 9.54
C ILE A 25 -16.28 25.21 10.69
N LEU A 26 -17.41 24.62 11.06
CA LEU A 26 -18.23 25.08 12.19
C LEU A 26 -17.47 24.94 13.52
N ARG A 27 -16.79 23.82 13.74
CA ARG A 27 -15.96 23.60 14.94
C ARG A 27 -14.82 24.62 15.04
N ALA A 28 -14.14 24.91 13.92
CA ALA A 28 -13.09 25.91 13.84
C ALA A 28 -13.61 27.34 14.14
N LYS A 29 -14.84 27.67 13.67
CA LYS A 29 -15.46 28.99 13.92
C LYS A 29 -16.06 29.15 15.31
N LEU A 30 -16.49 28.06 15.96
CA LEU A 30 -17.13 28.10 17.28
C LEU A 30 -16.14 28.10 18.46
N GLY A 31 -14.83 27.97 18.21
CA GLY A 31 -13.79 28.11 19.25
C GLY A 31 -13.83 27.06 20.37
N ARG A 32 -14.70 26.04 20.28
CA ARG A 32 -14.83 24.99 21.29
C ARG A 32 -13.72 23.96 21.12
N LYS A 33 -12.58 24.19 21.78
CA LYS A 33 -11.55 23.18 22.04
C LYS A 33 -12.00 22.34 23.24
N SER A 34 -12.76 21.26 23.02
CA SER A 34 -13.04 20.29 24.08
C SER A 34 -11.80 19.43 24.33
N VAL A 35 -11.45 19.25 25.60
CA VAL A 35 -10.25 18.59 26.19
C VAL A 35 -10.07 17.09 25.84
N ALA A 36 -10.82 16.56 24.86
CA ALA A 36 -10.54 15.27 24.25
C ALA A 36 -9.76 15.51 22.94
N ASP A 37 -8.47 15.85 23.07
CA ASP A 37 -7.54 15.95 21.95
C ASP A 37 -7.26 14.54 21.39
N LYS A 38 -8.12 14.10 20.48
CA LYS A 38 -7.66 13.52 19.23
C LYS A 38 -8.17 14.45 18.16
N GLU A 39 -7.26 15.16 17.48
CA GLU A 39 -7.57 15.68 16.16
C GLU A 39 -8.24 14.53 15.42
N ALA A 40 -9.54 14.64 15.14
CA ALA A 40 -10.20 13.69 14.28
C ALA A 40 -9.57 13.97 12.91
N GLU A 41 -8.47 13.26 12.63
CA GLU A 41 -7.89 13.16 11.31
C GLU A 41 -9.07 12.99 10.37
N MET A 42 -9.17 13.91 9.44
CA MET A 42 -10.21 13.96 8.44
C MET A 42 -10.17 12.62 7.70
N PHE A 43 -10.98 11.65 8.13
CA PHE A 43 -11.06 10.35 7.48
C PHE A 43 -11.61 10.60 6.08
N GLU A 44 -10.72 10.70 5.09
CA GLU A 44 -11.11 10.42 3.72
C GLU A 44 -11.60 8.98 3.72
N GLU A 45 -12.91 8.82 3.52
CA GLU A 45 -13.63 7.53 3.62
C GLU A 45 -13.11 6.50 2.60
N LEU A 46 -12.36 6.95 1.59
CA LEU A 46 -11.77 6.13 0.52
C LEU A 46 -10.34 6.60 0.20
N PRO A 47 -9.42 5.67 -0.13
CA PRO A 47 -8.00 5.98 -0.32
C PRO A 47 -7.68 6.80 -1.58
N PHE A 48 -8.61 6.82 -2.55
CA PHE A 48 -8.41 7.46 -3.85
C PHE A 48 -9.65 8.25 -4.26
N PRO A 49 -9.49 9.39 -4.97
CA PRO A 49 -10.60 10.12 -5.55
C PRO A 49 -11.31 9.28 -6.61
N ARG A 50 -12.64 9.46 -6.74
CA ARG A 50 -13.44 8.76 -7.75
C ARG A 50 -12.94 9.05 -9.16
N ASN A 51 -12.75 8.01 -9.96
CA ASN A 51 -12.34 8.13 -11.34
C ASN A 51 -13.49 8.61 -12.23
N LYS A 52 -13.36 9.83 -12.77
CA LYS A 52 -14.36 10.44 -13.66
C LYS A 52 -14.47 9.78 -15.04
N TYR A 53 -13.51 8.92 -15.38
CA TYR A 53 -13.38 8.28 -16.68
C TYR A 53 -13.59 6.77 -16.62
N PHE A 54 -14.20 6.28 -15.54
CA PHE A 54 -14.63 4.89 -15.41
C PHE A 54 -15.69 4.56 -16.47
N VAL A 55 -15.55 3.42 -17.16
CA VAL A 55 -16.43 3.04 -18.29
C VAL A 55 -16.52 1.52 -18.44
N GLY A 56 -17.66 1.03 -18.94
CA GLY A 56 -17.78 -0.30 -19.55
C GLY A 56 -17.87 -1.49 -18.59
N ARG A 57 -18.18 -1.25 -17.30
CA ARG A 57 -18.20 -2.29 -16.25
C ARG A 57 -19.50 -2.38 -15.46
N GLU A 58 -20.59 -1.89 -16.04
CA GLU A 58 -21.90 -1.86 -15.37
C GLU A 58 -22.43 -3.27 -15.09
N LYS A 59 -22.12 -4.24 -15.95
CA LYS A 59 -22.53 -5.64 -15.75
C LYS A 59 -21.85 -6.24 -14.54
N GLU A 60 -20.54 -6.03 -14.39
CA GLU A 60 -19.76 -6.52 -13.27
C GLU A 60 -20.16 -5.84 -11.96
N ILE A 61 -20.46 -4.53 -11.97
CA ILE A 61 -21.01 -3.84 -10.79
C ILE A 61 -22.36 -4.44 -10.40
N MET A 62 -23.26 -4.64 -11.36
CA MET A 62 -24.57 -5.24 -11.11
C MET A 62 -24.46 -6.67 -10.57
N GLU A 63 -23.49 -7.45 -11.05
CA GLU A 63 -23.21 -8.81 -10.54
C GLU A 63 -22.72 -8.79 -9.09
N ILE A 64 -21.84 -7.83 -8.74
CA ILE A 64 -21.38 -7.62 -7.37
C ILE A 64 -22.57 -7.21 -6.48
N GLU A 65 -23.41 -6.28 -6.94
CA GLU A 65 -24.59 -5.82 -6.20
C GLU A 65 -25.63 -6.92 -6.01
N THR A 66 -25.94 -7.71 -7.03
CA THR A 66 -26.88 -8.83 -6.92
C THR A 66 -26.35 -9.94 -6.02
N THR A 67 -25.03 -10.14 -5.99
CA THR A 67 -24.41 -11.13 -5.10
C THR A 67 -24.49 -10.70 -3.64
N PHE A 68 -24.26 -9.42 -3.35
CA PHE A 68 -24.29 -8.88 -1.99
C PHE A 68 -25.70 -8.59 -1.46
N PHE A 69 -26.57 -8.02 -2.28
CA PHE A 69 -27.90 -7.56 -1.86
C PHE A 69 -29.05 -8.47 -2.32
N GLY A 70 -28.79 -9.42 -3.22
CA GLY A 70 -29.82 -10.29 -3.81
C GLY A 70 -30.60 -9.62 -4.95
N TYR A 71 -31.48 -10.39 -5.60
CA TYR A 71 -32.46 -9.84 -6.55
C TYR A 71 -33.65 -9.29 -5.75
N GLY A 72 -33.70 -7.97 -5.55
CA GLY A 72 -34.82 -7.25 -4.95
C GLY A 72 -34.65 -5.73 -5.04
N ASP A 73 -35.62 -5.08 -5.69
CA ASP A 73 -35.89 -3.63 -5.81
C ASP A 73 -35.04 -2.77 -6.77
N TYR A 74 -34.88 -3.21 -8.03
CA TYR A 74 -34.50 -2.32 -9.16
C TYR A 74 -35.68 -2.01 -10.12
N LEU A 75 -36.91 -2.34 -9.74
CA LEU A 75 -38.12 -1.93 -10.46
C LEU A 75 -38.98 -1.04 -9.56
N GLU A 76 -38.49 0.16 -9.24
CA GLU A 76 -39.34 1.33 -8.95
C GLU A 76 -38.47 2.59 -8.84
N GLN A 77 -37.89 2.98 -9.98
CA GLN A 77 -37.51 4.38 -10.20
C GLN A 77 -37.58 4.75 -11.69
N GLU A 78 -38.60 4.26 -12.39
CA GLU A 78 -39.10 4.93 -13.58
C GLU A 78 -40.43 5.57 -13.21
N SER A 79 -40.42 6.89 -13.06
CA SER A 79 -41.66 7.68 -13.05
C SER A 79 -42.48 7.32 -14.28
N PRO A 80 -43.74 6.83 -14.16
CA PRO A 80 -44.53 6.54 -15.33
C PRO A 80 -44.93 7.86 -15.99
N ILE A 81 -44.36 8.11 -17.17
CA ILE A 81 -44.84 9.12 -18.10
C ILE A 81 -46.24 8.66 -18.52
N LEU A 82 -47.27 9.27 -17.95
CA LEU A 82 -48.65 9.11 -18.38
C LEU A 82 -48.81 9.76 -19.75
N THR A 83 -48.79 8.93 -20.79
CA THR A 83 -49.25 9.28 -22.13
C THR A 83 -50.77 9.44 -22.09
N ILE A 84 -51.27 10.68 -22.03
CA ILE A 84 -52.68 10.99 -22.27
C ILE A 84 -52.76 11.85 -23.54
N LYS A 85 -53.26 11.26 -24.62
CA LYS A 85 -53.73 11.99 -25.80
C LYS A 85 -55.24 12.24 -25.68
N GLY A 86 -55.60 13.53 -25.64
CA GLY A 86 -56.76 14.08 -26.35
C GLY A 86 -58.09 14.19 -25.59
N GLY A 87 -58.63 15.43 -25.49
CA GLY A 87 -60.08 15.69 -25.52
C GLY A 87 -60.66 16.59 -24.42
N THR A 88 -60.56 17.91 -24.62
CA THR A 88 -61.46 19.02 -24.19
C THR A 88 -62.67 18.76 -23.28
N THR A 89 -62.77 19.45 -22.13
CA THR A 89 -63.67 20.62 -21.84
C THR A 89 -63.56 21.05 -20.36
N ALA A 90 -63.71 22.35 -20.09
CA ALA A 90 -63.43 23.09 -18.84
C ALA A 90 -64.58 23.04 -17.80
N PRO A 91 -64.65 23.91 -16.76
CA PRO A 91 -63.80 24.06 -15.56
C PRO A 91 -64.64 24.11 -14.24
N SER A 92 -63.99 24.17 -13.06
CA SER A 92 -64.37 24.94 -11.83
C SER A 92 -63.74 24.31 -10.57
N GLU A 93 -62.92 25.07 -9.81
CA GLU A 93 -63.21 25.60 -8.46
C GLU A 93 -63.11 24.52 -7.35
N SER A 94 -62.51 24.69 -6.17
CA SER A 94 -61.92 25.80 -5.43
C SER A 94 -61.25 25.23 -4.16
N LEU A 95 -60.24 25.94 -3.63
CA LEU A 95 -59.89 26.16 -2.19
C LEU A 95 -59.49 24.94 -1.32
N ALA A 96 -58.23 24.89 -0.82
CA ALA A 96 -57.73 25.44 0.48
C ALA A 96 -58.13 24.52 1.66
N GLU A 97 -57.37 24.23 2.72
CA GLU A 97 -56.09 24.69 3.29
C GLU A 97 -55.80 23.78 4.52
N GLU A 98 -54.55 23.82 5.02
CA GLU A 98 -54.11 23.58 6.42
C GLU A 98 -54.27 22.17 7.03
N GLU A 99 -53.21 21.43 7.41
CA GLU A 99 -52.11 21.64 8.37
C GLU A 99 -52.29 20.85 9.70
N GLN A 100 -51.20 20.14 10.04
CA GLN A 100 -50.64 19.94 11.39
C GLN A 100 -51.07 18.78 12.33
N ASN A 101 -50.00 18.05 12.73
CA ASN A 101 -49.58 17.65 14.09
C ASN A 101 -49.75 16.21 14.61
N LEU A 102 -48.58 15.54 14.67
CA LEU A 102 -47.90 14.97 15.87
C LEU A 102 -48.68 14.01 16.79
N GLY A 103 -48.37 12.72 16.61
CA GLY A 103 -47.68 11.88 17.60
C GLY A 103 -48.32 11.59 18.97
N ALA A 104 -48.72 10.34 19.19
CA ALA A 104 -48.59 9.68 20.50
C ALA A 104 -48.61 8.14 20.35
N TRP A 105 -47.70 7.52 21.09
CA TRP A 105 -47.44 6.09 21.24
C TRP A 105 -48.59 5.31 21.87
N VAL A 106 -48.87 4.08 21.40
CA VAL A 106 -49.33 2.94 22.23
C VAL A 106 -48.98 1.60 21.55
N GLU A 107 -48.14 0.77 22.18
CA GLU A 107 -48.01 -0.67 21.90
C GLU A 107 -49.21 -1.44 22.48
N PRO A 108 -49.68 -2.53 21.84
CA PRO A 108 -49.71 -3.79 22.60
C PRO A 108 -49.54 -5.11 21.79
N VAL A 109 -48.63 -5.96 22.26
CA VAL A 109 -48.81 -7.34 22.78
C VAL A 109 -49.75 -8.34 22.04
N TYR A 110 -49.12 -9.41 21.53
CA TYR A 110 -49.51 -10.83 21.31
C TYR A 110 -50.82 -11.23 20.62
N ARG A 111 -50.70 -12.00 19.51
CA ARG A 111 -51.46 -13.27 19.36
C ARG A 111 -50.82 -14.26 18.36
N ARG A 112 -50.47 -15.45 18.88
CA ARG A 112 -50.26 -16.68 18.10
C ARG A 112 -51.53 -17.00 17.31
N ASN A 113 -51.43 -17.27 16.01
CA ASN A 113 -52.40 -18.09 15.31
C ASN A 113 -51.72 -19.03 14.32
N SER A 114 -51.90 -20.32 14.61
CA SER A 114 -51.58 -21.47 13.80
C SER A 114 -52.66 -21.68 12.73
N LEU A 115 -52.30 -21.60 11.45
CA LEU A 115 -53.12 -22.13 10.35
C LEU A 115 -52.28 -23.10 9.49
N LYS A 116 -52.90 -24.26 9.26
CA LYS A 116 -52.32 -25.50 8.77
C LYS A 116 -51.99 -25.42 7.27
N LYS A 117 -50.82 -25.97 6.90
CA LYS A 117 -50.38 -26.26 5.52
C LYS A 117 -51.33 -27.21 4.79
N PRO A 118 -51.57 -27.05 3.48
CA PRO A 118 -51.80 -28.18 2.60
C PRO A 118 -50.46 -28.82 2.22
N LYS A 119 -50.35 -30.13 2.45
CA LYS A 119 -49.26 -30.97 1.97
C LYS A 119 -49.41 -31.18 0.46
N TYR A 120 -48.55 -30.57 -0.35
CA TYR A 120 -48.17 -31.15 -1.64
C TYR A 120 -46.81 -31.85 -1.53
N ARG A 121 -46.75 -33.05 -2.10
CA ARG A 121 -45.68 -34.05 -1.95
C ARG A 121 -44.29 -33.46 -2.25
N LYS A 122 -43.38 -33.67 -1.30
CA LYS A 122 -41.94 -33.43 -1.42
C LYS A 122 -41.35 -34.29 -2.54
N SER A 123 -40.89 -33.66 -3.62
CA SER A 123 -39.73 -34.14 -4.35
C SER A 123 -38.47 -33.66 -3.60
N LYS A 124 -37.63 -34.61 -3.21
CA LYS A 124 -36.34 -34.35 -2.55
C LYS A 124 -35.40 -33.65 -3.54
N SER A 125 -35.33 -32.32 -3.48
CA SER A 125 -34.15 -31.58 -3.95
C SER A 125 -33.82 -30.54 -2.90
N ARG A 126 -32.79 -30.86 -2.12
CA ARG A 126 -32.26 -30.06 -1.01
C ARG A 126 -31.47 -28.89 -1.61
N LYS A 127 -32.15 -27.93 -2.23
CA LYS A 127 -31.57 -26.61 -2.51
C LYS A 127 -31.60 -25.81 -1.21
N TYR A 128 -30.48 -25.81 -0.51
CA TYR A 128 -30.21 -24.79 0.50
C TYR A 128 -30.45 -23.43 -0.16
N LYS A 129 -31.29 -22.59 0.44
CA LYS A 129 -31.29 -21.15 0.16
C LYS A 129 -29.86 -20.69 0.41
N ARG A 130 -29.11 -20.45 -0.67
CA ARG A 130 -27.74 -19.93 -0.61
C ARG A 130 -27.91 -18.49 -0.10
N PHE A 131 -27.68 -18.26 1.18
CA PHE A 131 -27.42 -16.91 1.68
C PHE A 131 -26.32 -16.33 0.77
N GLY A 132 -26.50 -15.10 0.28
CA GLY A 132 -25.56 -14.45 -0.64
C GLY A 132 -24.14 -14.60 -0.13
N SER A 133 -23.19 -14.90 -1.02
CA SER A 133 -21.79 -14.99 -0.62
C SER A 133 -21.33 -13.58 -0.20
N SER A 134 -21.00 -13.42 1.07
CA SER A 134 -20.46 -12.17 1.64
C SER A 134 -19.10 -11.78 1.06
N VAL A 135 -18.44 -12.69 0.35
CA VAL A 135 -17.10 -12.50 -0.22
C VAL A 135 -17.15 -12.68 -1.74
N ILE A 136 -16.61 -11.71 -2.46
CA ILE A 136 -16.41 -11.75 -3.91
C ILE A 136 -14.94 -11.54 -4.22
N CYS A 137 -14.39 -12.40 -5.07
CA CYS A 137 -13.03 -12.29 -5.58
C CYS A 137 -13.08 -11.78 -7.02
N ILE A 138 -12.34 -10.72 -7.35
CA ILE A 138 -12.21 -10.15 -8.68
C ILE A 138 -10.82 -10.53 -9.21
N ASN A 139 -10.78 -11.31 -10.28
CA ASN A 139 -9.55 -11.74 -10.95
C ASN A 139 -9.47 -11.13 -12.35
N GLY A 140 -8.27 -10.99 -12.90
CA GLY A 140 -8.04 -10.47 -14.24
C GLY A 140 -6.57 -10.16 -14.47
N SER A 141 -6.19 -9.96 -15.73
CA SER A 141 -4.82 -9.57 -16.09
C SER A 141 -4.40 -8.25 -15.43
N PRO A 142 -3.08 -8.00 -15.27
CA PRO A 142 -2.59 -6.74 -14.73
C PRO A 142 -3.00 -5.56 -15.62
N GLY A 143 -3.50 -4.48 -15.00
CA GLY A 143 -3.92 -3.27 -15.71
C GLY A 143 -5.34 -3.29 -16.31
N THR A 144 -6.14 -4.32 -16.03
CA THR A 144 -7.53 -4.45 -16.54
C THR A 144 -8.56 -3.61 -15.76
N GLY A 145 -8.16 -2.96 -14.66
CA GLY A 145 -9.02 -2.09 -13.87
C GLY A 145 -9.74 -2.76 -12.69
N LYS A 146 -9.18 -3.83 -12.12
CA LYS A 146 -9.75 -4.50 -10.92
C LYS A 146 -9.91 -3.54 -9.73
N THR A 147 -8.86 -2.79 -9.44
CA THR A 147 -8.83 -1.79 -8.37
C THR A 147 -9.86 -0.68 -8.61
N GLU A 148 -9.96 -0.21 -9.86
CA GLU A 148 -10.94 0.80 -10.28
C GLU A 148 -12.39 0.31 -10.12
N LEU A 149 -12.66 -0.96 -10.42
CA LEU A 149 -13.99 -1.57 -10.23
C LEU A 149 -14.38 -1.62 -8.74
N GLY A 150 -13.46 -2.05 -7.86
CA GLY A 150 -13.68 -2.05 -6.41
C GLY A 150 -13.90 -0.64 -5.85
N LEU A 151 -13.12 0.33 -6.34
CA LEU A 151 -13.25 1.74 -5.94
C LEU A 151 -14.59 2.33 -6.40
N GLU A 152 -15.00 2.09 -7.65
CA GLU A 152 -16.27 2.59 -8.17
C GLU A 152 -17.47 1.97 -7.42
N PHE A 153 -17.42 0.67 -7.12
CA PHE A 153 -18.43 0.02 -6.28
C PHE A 153 -18.51 0.68 -4.90
N ALA A 154 -17.36 0.95 -4.27
CA ALA A 154 -17.30 1.60 -2.97
C ALA A 154 -17.91 3.00 -2.99
N TYR A 155 -17.62 3.80 -4.03
CA TYR A 155 -18.22 5.13 -4.18
C TYR A 155 -19.74 5.07 -4.32
N ARG A 156 -20.26 4.14 -5.14
CA ARG A 156 -21.71 3.98 -5.37
C ARG A 156 -22.47 3.48 -4.15
N ASN A 157 -21.87 2.57 -3.38
CA ASN A 157 -22.54 1.86 -2.31
C ASN A 157 -22.07 2.25 -0.89
N SER A 158 -21.18 3.25 -0.75
CA SER A 158 -20.65 3.74 0.54
C SER A 158 -21.74 4.00 1.58
N GLN A 159 -22.90 4.49 1.12
CA GLN A 159 -24.03 4.83 1.98
C GLN A 159 -24.71 3.65 2.66
N LYS A 160 -24.61 2.46 2.07
CA LYS A 160 -25.17 1.22 2.61
C LYS A 160 -24.30 0.64 3.74
N TYR A 161 -23.09 1.16 3.93
CA TYR A 161 -22.13 0.69 4.92
C TYR A 161 -21.89 1.74 6.01
N LYS A 162 -21.62 1.25 7.22
CA LYS A 162 -21.13 2.08 8.33
C LYS A 162 -19.77 2.67 8.02
N MET A 163 -18.91 1.89 7.38
CA MET A 163 -17.55 2.29 7.02
C MET A 163 -17.03 1.42 5.87
N VAL A 164 -16.27 2.03 4.96
CA VAL A 164 -15.48 1.33 3.95
C VAL A 164 -14.06 1.18 4.47
N LEU A 165 -13.56 -0.05 4.46
CA LEU A 165 -12.24 -0.43 4.95
C LEU A 165 -11.39 -0.89 3.77
N TRP A 166 -10.35 -0.13 3.43
CA TRP A 166 -9.45 -0.46 2.32
C TRP A 166 -8.10 -0.97 2.83
N VAL A 167 -7.67 -2.13 2.33
CA VAL A 167 -6.46 -2.84 2.76
C VAL A 167 -5.64 -3.26 1.55
N GLY A 168 -4.35 -2.91 1.53
CA GLY A 168 -3.39 -3.44 0.54
C GLY A 168 -3.05 -4.90 0.82
N GLY A 169 -3.21 -5.75 -0.20
CA GLY A 169 -3.03 -7.20 -0.21
C GLY A 169 -1.61 -7.67 -0.54
N GLU A 170 -0.63 -6.76 -0.57
CA GLU A 170 0.77 -7.10 -0.85
C GLU A 170 1.36 -7.96 0.25
N ALA A 171 2.00 -9.06 -0.13
CA ALA A 171 2.25 -10.16 0.79
C ALA A 171 3.11 -9.75 2.01
N ARG A 172 4.06 -8.82 1.83
CA ARG A 172 4.94 -8.31 2.91
C ARG A 172 4.24 -7.38 3.91
N TYR A 173 3.15 -6.74 3.49
CA TYR A 173 2.47 -5.67 4.24
C TYR A 173 1.09 -6.08 4.74
N PHE A 174 0.45 -7.08 4.11
CA PHE A 174 -0.95 -7.46 4.31
C PHE A 174 -1.35 -7.62 5.79
N ARG A 175 -0.61 -8.39 6.59
CA ARG A 175 -0.91 -8.59 8.02
C ARG A 175 -0.98 -7.27 8.79
N GLN A 176 -0.01 -6.40 8.57
CA GLN A 176 0.01 -5.09 9.22
C GLN A 176 -1.09 -4.19 8.69
N ASN A 177 -1.41 -4.25 7.40
CA ASN A 177 -2.49 -3.47 6.82
C ASN A 177 -3.85 -3.85 7.45
N ILE A 178 -4.06 -5.12 7.80
CA ILE A 178 -5.22 -5.56 8.59
C ILE A 178 -5.15 -5.01 10.02
N LEU A 179 -4.01 -5.09 10.70
CA LEU A 179 -3.87 -4.51 12.05
C LEU A 179 -4.12 -3.00 12.07
N ASN A 180 -3.75 -2.28 11.02
CA ASN A 180 -3.99 -0.83 10.88
C ASN A 180 -5.50 -0.49 10.84
N LEU A 181 -6.38 -1.46 10.53
CA LEU A 181 -7.83 -1.26 10.63
C LEU A 181 -8.29 -0.92 12.05
N SER A 182 -7.52 -1.33 13.07
CA SER A 182 -7.79 -0.98 14.46
C SER A 182 -7.87 0.52 14.71
N VAL A 183 -6.98 1.28 14.06
CA VAL A 183 -6.96 2.74 14.14
C VAL A 183 -8.25 3.31 13.55
N ASN A 184 -8.69 2.79 12.40
CA ASN A 184 -9.92 3.21 11.74
C ASN A 184 -11.18 2.83 12.55
N MET A 185 -11.15 1.68 13.23
CA MET A 185 -12.23 1.21 14.09
C MET A 185 -12.22 1.83 15.50
N GLY A 186 -11.16 2.57 15.87
CA GLY A 186 -10.98 3.13 17.20
C GLY A 186 -10.71 2.09 18.30
N LEU A 187 -10.18 0.92 17.95
CA LEU A 187 -9.87 -0.15 18.89
C LEU A 187 -8.54 0.14 19.59
N ASP A 188 -8.52 -0.05 20.92
CA ASP A 188 -7.26 -0.09 21.66
C ASP A 188 -6.64 -1.48 21.53
N ILE A 189 -5.46 -1.51 20.93
CA ILE A 189 -4.66 -2.72 20.68
C ILE A 189 -3.34 -2.69 21.45
N SER A 190 -3.13 -1.64 22.25
CA SER A 190 -1.97 -1.58 23.14
C SER A 190 -1.91 -2.86 24.00
N ALA A 191 -0.68 -3.32 24.29
CA ALA A 191 -0.55 -4.47 25.16
C ALA A 191 -1.12 -4.14 26.53
N ASP A 192 -2.06 -4.95 26.99
CA ASP A 192 -2.46 -4.94 28.38
C ASP A 192 -1.20 -5.20 29.22
N ALA A 193 -0.91 -4.30 30.15
CA ALA A 193 0.10 -4.52 31.18
C ALA A 193 -0.26 -5.70 32.11
N GLU A 194 -1.45 -6.27 31.94
CA GLU A 194 -1.97 -7.37 32.73
C GLU A 194 -1.19 -8.66 32.43
N ARG A 195 -0.40 -9.06 33.43
CA ARG A 195 0.11 -10.42 33.57
C ARG A 195 -1.09 -11.34 33.71
N GLU A 196 -1.54 -11.96 32.63
CA GLU A 196 -2.54 -13.00 32.73
C GLU A 196 -1.98 -14.13 33.61
N LYS A 197 -2.52 -14.27 34.83
CA LYS A 197 -2.11 -15.27 35.82
C LYS A 197 -0.61 -15.26 36.19
N GLY A 198 0.06 -14.10 36.12
CA GLY A 198 1.47 -13.96 36.52
C GLY A 198 2.52 -14.39 35.48
N ARG A 199 2.11 -14.90 34.30
CA ARG A 199 3.00 -15.26 33.19
C ARG A 199 3.22 -14.06 32.25
N ILE A 200 4.45 -13.87 31.79
CA ILE A 200 4.75 -12.91 30.70
C ILE A 200 4.28 -13.53 29.38
N ARG A 201 3.36 -12.86 28.68
CA ARG A 201 2.96 -13.25 27.33
C ARG A 201 4.09 -12.96 26.35
N ASN A 202 4.38 -13.90 25.45
CA ASN A 202 5.33 -13.61 24.38
C ASN A 202 4.75 -12.62 23.37
N PHE A 203 5.59 -12.01 22.54
CA PHE A 203 5.12 -11.02 21.58
C PHE A 203 4.18 -11.61 20.52
N ASP A 204 4.38 -12.88 20.17
CA ASP A 204 3.53 -13.58 19.20
C ASP A 204 2.10 -13.76 19.74
N GLU A 205 1.96 -14.08 21.02
CA GLU A 205 0.69 -14.16 21.75
C GLU A 205 0.02 -12.78 21.80
N GLN A 206 0.79 -11.72 22.08
CA GLN A 206 0.26 -10.35 22.12
C GLN A 206 -0.21 -9.87 20.74
N GLU A 207 0.58 -10.09 19.69
CA GLU A 207 0.22 -9.75 18.31
C GLU A 207 -0.98 -10.59 17.83
N THR A 208 -1.08 -11.86 18.25
CA THR A 208 -2.22 -12.72 17.93
C THR A 208 -3.49 -12.25 18.65
N GLU A 209 -3.41 -11.81 19.90
CA GLU A 209 -4.57 -11.28 20.63
C GLU A 209 -5.01 -9.92 20.07
N ALA A 210 -4.05 -9.04 19.75
CA ALA A 210 -4.28 -7.81 18.99
C ALA A 210 -5.06 -8.09 17.70
N PHE A 211 -4.59 -9.05 16.93
CA PHE A 211 -5.23 -9.48 15.70
C PHE A 211 -6.64 -10.03 15.94
N LYS A 212 -6.81 -10.84 16.99
CA LYS A 212 -8.10 -11.41 17.39
C LYS A 212 -9.11 -10.32 17.78
N ARG A 213 -8.69 -9.22 18.40
CA ARG A 213 -9.57 -8.07 18.70
C ARG A 213 -10.07 -7.38 17.43
N VAL A 214 -9.16 -7.10 16.48
CA VAL A 214 -9.57 -6.57 15.15
C VAL A 214 -10.55 -7.51 14.47
N LYS A 215 -10.23 -8.81 14.47
CA LYS A 215 -11.09 -9.84 13.89
C LYS A 215 -12.46 -9.87 14.56
N GLN A 216 -12.51 -9.82 15.89
CA GLN A 216 -13.78 -9.80 16.62
C GLN A 216 -14.64 -8.60 16.25
N GLU A 217 -14.06 -7.40 16.09
CA GLU A 217 -14.79 -6.21 15.63
C GLU A 217 -15.27 -6.35 14.19
N LEU A 218 -14.39 -6.81 13.28
CA LEU A 218 -14.69 -7.00 11.86
C LEU A 218 -15.78 -8.07 11.63
N PHE A 219 -15.84 -9.06 12.52
CA PHE A 219 -16.78 -10.18 12.48
C PHE A 219 -18.08 -9.90 13.26
N ARG A 220 -18.25 -8.68 13.80
CA ARG A 220 -19.55 -8.25 14.33
C ARG A 220 -20.57 -8.17 13.21
N ASP A 221 -21.84 -8.21 13.57
CA ASP A 221 -22.94 -8.01 12.63
C ASP A 221 -23.14 -6.52 12.33
N MET A 222 -22.08 -5.89 11.81
CA MET A 222 -22.03 -4.50 11.39
C MET A 222 -21.89 -4.45 9.87
N PRO A 223 -22.54 -3.50 9.18
CA PRO A 223 -22.44 -3.40 7.74
C PRO A 223 -21.13 -2.72 7.33
N TYR A 224 -20.02 -3.44 7.31
CA TYR A 224 -18.75 -2.96 6.76
C TYR A 224 -18.57 -3.39 5.30
N LEU A 225 -17.88 -2.56 4.51
CA LEU A 225 -17.34 -2.98 3.21
C LEU A 225 -15.83 -3.11 3.34
N LEU A 226 -15.31 -4.32 3.29
CA LEU A 226 -13.87 -4.59 3.31
C LEU A 226 -13.36 -4.81 1.88
N ILE A 227 -12.44 -3.97 1.43
CA ILE A 227 -11.77 -4.12 0.13
C ILE A 227 -10.31 -4.49 0.36
N ILE A 228 -9.95 -5.70 -0.07
CA ILE A 228 -8.57 -6.19 -0.09
C ILE A 228 -8.05 -6.04 -1.51
N ASP A 229 -7.25 -5.01 -1.76
CA ASP A 229 -6.74 -4.69 -3.10
C ASP A 229 -5.39 -5.36 -3.36
N ASN A 230 -5.21 -5.95 -4.54
CA ASN A 230 -3.98 -6.59 -4.99
C ASN A 230 -3.48 -7.71 -4.05
N LEU A 231 -4.35 -8.65 -3.67
CA LEU A 231 -3.96 -9.84 -2.93
C LEU A 231 -2.98 -10.70 -3.75
N GLU A 232 -1.73 -10.77 -3.30
CA GLU A 232 -0.65 -11.48 -4.01
C GLU A 232 -0.57 -12.96 -3.65
N ARG A 233 -0.87 -13.33 -2.41
CA ARG A 233 -0.74 -14.70 -1.87
C ARG A 233 -1.86 -15.01 -0.89
N GLU A 234 -2.28 -16.27 -0.83
CA GLU A 234 -3.24 -16.76 0.18
C GLU A 234 -2.58 -17.00 1.55
N ARG A 235 -1.26 -17.13 1.58
CA ARG A 235 -0.51 -17.34 2.81
C ARG A 235 0.26 -16.10 3.18
N GLU A 236 0.21 -15.80 4.46
CA GLU A 236 0.91 -14.67 5.04
C GLU A 236 2.43 -14.83 4.85
N TRP A 237 3.14 -13.74 4.52
CA TRP A 237 4.56 -13.82 4.20
C TRP A 237 5.43 -14.20 5.39
N TRP A 238 5.10 -13.80 6.63
CA TRP A 238 5.96 -14.01 7.79
C TRP A 238 5.80 -15.38 8.43
N GLU A 239 4.57 -15.77 8.74
CA GLU A 239 4.29 -17.02 9.48
C GLU A 239 3.69 -18.12 8.60
N GLY A 240 3.30 -17.80 7.35
CA GLY A 240 2.67 -18.77 6.46
C GLY A 240 1.23 -19.14 6.82
N LYS A 241 0.59 -18.37 7.71
CA LYS A 241 -0.82 -18.55 8.11
C LYS A 241 -1.77 -18.34 6.92
N ASP A 242 -2.87 -19.07 6.88
CA ASP A 242 -3.83 -19.05 5.77
C ASP A 242 -4.80 -17.85 5.86
N LEU A 243 -5.15 -17.27 4.72
CA LEU A 243 -6.04 -16.11 4.57
C LEU A 243 -7.45 -16.31 5.17
N HIS A 244 -7.90 -17.56 5.32
CA HIS A 244 -9.19 -17.93 5.91
C HIS A 244 -9.40 -17.32 7.30
N ASP A 245 -8.32 -17.14 8.05
CA ASP A 245 -8.39 -16.57 9.40
C ASP A 245 -8.59 -15.05 9.40
N PHE A 246 -8.38 -14.38 8.28
CA PHE A 246 -8.32 -12.92 8.16
C PHE A 246 -9.59 -12.32 7.55
N ILE A 247 -10.45 -13.13 6.92
CA ILE A 247 -11.56 -12.66 6.10
C ILE A 247 -12.92 -13.06 6.73
N PRO A 248 -13.83 -12.10 6.99
CA PRO A 248 -15.17 -12.42 7.47
C PRO A 248 -15.96 -13.11 6.36
N ARG A 249 -16.61 -14.24 6.70
CA ARG A 249 -17.36 -15.07 5.72
C ARG A 249 -18.83 -15.23 6.03
N ASN A 250 -19.24 -15.05 7.29
CA ASN A 250 -20.59 -15.35 7.78
C ASN A 250 -21.19 -14.20 8.59
N THR A 251 -20.67 -12.98 8.43
CA THR A 251 -21.27 -11.77 8.96
C THR A 251 -22.49 -11.42 8.10
N GLY A 252 -23.68 -11.36 8.69
CA GLY A 252 -24.89 -11.00 7.96
C GLY A 252 -24.82 -9.60 7.33
N GLY A 253 -23.97 -8.71 7.87
CA GLY A 253 -23.78 -7.33 7.39
C GLY A 253 -22.47 -7.01 6.64
N THR A 254 -21.32 -7.63 6.96
CA THR A 254 -20.03 -7.25 6.31
C THR A 254 -19.87 -7.92 4.95
N HIS A 255 -19.58 -7.11 3.93
CA HIS A 255 -19.24 -7.56 2.58
C HIS A 255 -17.74 -7.39 2.32
N VAL A 256 -17.16 -8.32 1.56
CA VAL A 256 -15.73 -8.35 1.23
C VAL A 256 -15.53 -8.43 -0.28
N ILE A 257 -14.73 -7.50 -0.81
CA ILE A 257 -14.23 -7.54 -2.18
C ILE A 257 -12.72 -7.79 -2.13
N ILE A 258 -12.24 -8.78 -2.88
CA ILE A 258 -10.81 -9.09 -3.00
C ILE A 258 -10.41 -8.88 -4.45
N THR A 259 -9.47 -7.99 -4.76
CA THR A 259 -8.87 -7.92 -6.09
C THR A 259 -7.57 -8.73 -6.10
N THR A 260 -7.36 -9.58 -7.11
CA THR A 260 -6.18 -10.46 -7.15
C THR A 260 -5.74 -10.80 -8.58
N ARG A 261 -4.51 -11.34 -8.69
CA ARG A 261 -3.98 -11.98 -9.90
C ARG A 261 -4.04 -13.52 -9.82
N LEU A 262 -4.44 -14.08 -8.68
CA LEU A 262 -4.49 -15.51 -8.45
C LEU A 262 -5.67 -16.14 -9.20
N SER A 263 -5.44 -17.29 -9.83
CA SER A 263 -6.47 -18.03 -10.58
C SER A 263 -7.59 -18.54 -9.67
N ARG A 264 -7.26 -18.82 -8.41
CA ARG A 264 -8.19 -19.19 -7.36
C ARG A 264 -7.76 -18.51 -6.08
N VAL A 265 -8.75 -18.06 -5.30
CA VAL A 265 -8.54 -17.51 -3.96
C VAL A 265 -9.45 -18.28 -3.01
N MET A 266 -8.84 -19.06 -2.13
CA MET A 266 -9.54 -19.89 -1.15
C MET A 266 -10.47 -20.90 -1.87
N ASN A 267 -11.73 -21.01 -1.43
CA ASN A 267 -12.76 -21.84 -2.07
C ASN A 267 -13.79 -21.01 -2.85
N CYS A 268 -13.43 -19.78 -3.25
CA CYS A 268 -14.30 -18.88 -3.99
C CYS A 268 -13.90 -18.88 -5.48
N ASP A 269 -14.90 -19.01 -6.34
CA ASP A 269 -14.70 -18.82 -7.79
C ASP A 269 -14.61 -17.32 -8.07
N PRO A 270 -13.49 -16.82 -8.63
CA PRO A 270 -13.35 -15.40 -8.85
C PRO A 270 -14.15 -14.93 -10.08
N LEU A 271 -14.77 -13.75 -9.95
CA LEU A 271 -15.29 -12.96 -11.05
C LEU A 271 -14.13 -12.56 -11.97
N GLN A 272 -14.05 -13.19 -13.13
CA GLN A 272 -12.99 -12.91 -14.10
C GLN A 272 -13.33 -11.67 -14.93
N LEU A 273 -12.56 -10.60 -14.76
CA LEU A 273 -12.65 -9.41 -15.59
C LEU A 273 -12.09 -9.68 -16.97
N LEU A 274 -12.98 -9.67 -17.94
CA LEU A 274 -12.65 -9.71 -19.36
C LEU A 274 -12.12 -8.35 -19.82
N PRO A 275 -11.38 -8.29 -20.95
CA PRO A 275 -11.02 -7.01 -21.55
C PRO A 275 -12.26 -6.18 -21.92
N LEU A 276 -12.12 -4.86 -21.90
CA LEU A 276 -13.23 -3.96 -22.23
C LEU A 276 -13.74 -4.19 -23.66
N PRO A 277 -15.05 -4.00 -23.91
CA PRO A 277 -15.59 -3.91 -25.25
C PRO A 277 -14.88 -2.82 -26.08
N PHE A 278 -14.84 -3.01 -27.39
CA PHE A 278 -14.12 -2.09 -28.29
C PHE A 278 -14.60 -0.64 -28.18
N SER A 279 -15.91 -0.41 -28.04
CA SER A 279 -16.50 0.92 -27.84
C SER A 279 -15.90 1.65 -26.63
N ASP A 280 -15.78 0.92 -25.51
CA ASP A 280 -15.35 1.47 -24.22
C ASP A 280 -13.82 1.65 -24.20
N ALA A 281 -13.09 0.74 -24.84
CA ALA A 281 -11.66 0.88 -25.07
C ALA A 281 -11.34 2.11 -25.94
N MET A 282 -12.14 2.38 -26.98
CA MET A 282 -12.00 3.60 -27.78
C MET A 282 -12.37 4.85 -27.00
N ALA A 283 -13.38 4.78 -26.13
CA ALA A 283 -13.70 5.88 -25.22
C ALA A 283 -12.48 6.22 -24.34
N LEU A 284 -11.81 5.23 -23.75
CA LEU A 284 -10.58 5.40 -22.94
C LEU A 284 -9.43 6.06 -23.71
N LEU A 285 -9.22 5.71 -24.98
CA LEU A 285 -8.18 6.32 -25.81
C LEU A 285 -8.48 7.79 -26.16
N ARG A 286 -9.76 8.13 -26.31
CA ARG A 286 -10.21 9.47 -26.73
C ARG A 286 -10.48 10.42 -25.56
N VAL A 287 -10.38 9.96 -24.32
CA VAL A 287 -10.87 10.67 -23.11
C VAL A 287 -10.52 12.15 -23.03
N ARG A 288 -9.30 12.54 -23.41
CA ARG A 288 -8.83 13.93 -23.30
C ARG A 288 -8.87 14.72 -24.62
N ARG A 289 -9.22 14.09 -25.74
CA ARG A 289 -9.40 14.75 -27.05
C ARG A 289 -10.83 14.55 -27.56
N ARG A 290 -11.63 15.62 -27.54
CA ARG A 290 -12.98 15.67 -28.14
C ARG A 290 -13.01 15.77 -29.67
N LYS A 291 -11.85 15.80 -30.34
CA LYS A 291 -11.80 15.87 -31.82
C LYS A 291 -11.91 14.47 -32.39
N ASP A 292 -12.88 14.26 -33.26
CA ASP A 292 -12.97 13.05 -34.06
C ASP A 292 -11.72 12.93 -34.92
N TYR A 293 -11.04 11.79 -34.78
CA TYR A 293 -9.89 11.45 -35.61
C TYR A 293 -10.39 11.11 -37.02
N PRO A 294 -9.63 11.49 -38.07
CA PRO A 294 -9.94 11.03 -39.42
C PRO A 294 -9.86 9.50 -39.48
N THR A 295 -10.61 8.88 -40.40
CA THR A 295 -10.75 7.42 -40.49
C THR A 295 -9.41 6.69 -40.58
N SER A 296 -8.41 7.28 -41.26
CA SER A 296 -7.05 6.74 -41.36
C SER A 296 -6.32 6.63 -40.02
N GLU A 297 -6.59 7.52 -39.07
CA GLU A 297 -5.99 7.50 -37.72
C GLU A 297 -6.73 6.55 -36.78
N LEU A 298 -8.00 6.20 -37.07
CA LEU A 298 -8.76 5.22 -36.30
C LEU A 298 -8.19 3.82 -36.40
N GLU A 299 -7.67 3.44 -37.58
CA GLU A 299 -6.99 2.15 -37.76
C GLU A 299 -5.77 1.99 -36.84
N PHE A 300 -5.05 3.09 -36.56
CA PHE A 300 -3.93 3.05 -35.63
C PHE A 300 -4.38 2.91 -34.18
N LEU A 301 -5.52 3.50 -33.80
CA LEU A 301 -6.11 3.30 -32.46
C LEU A 301 -6.55 1.85 -32.25
N GLU A 302 -7.07 1.19 -33.28
CA GLU A 302 -7.38 -0.25 -33.25
C GLU A 302 -6.10 -1.09 -33.10
N LYS A 303 -5.05 -0.78 -33.89
CA LYS A 303 -3.73 -1.42 -33.75
C LYS A 303 -3.14 -1.25 -32.35
N PHE A 304 -3.33 -0.09 -31.71
CA PHE A 304 -2.94 0.11 -30.32
C PHE A 304 -3.69 -0.81 -29.37
N ASN A 305 -5.01 -0.92 -29.53
CA ASN A 305 -5.86 -1.78 -28.70
C ASN A 305 -5.43 -3.26 -28.76
N ASP A 306 -5.15 -3.76 -29.97
CA ASP A 306 -4.71 -5.13 -30.15
C ASP A 306 -3.30 -5.37 -29.62
N LYS A 307 -2.33 -4.49 -29.93
CA LYS A 307 -0.94 -4.64 -29.45
C LYS A 307 -0.79 -4.49 -27.94
N LEU A 308 -1.66 -3.72 -27.29
CA LEU A 308 -1.66 -3.57 -25.83
C LEU A 308 -2.39 -4.71 -25.10
N GLY A 309 -2.86 -5.74 -25.82
CA GLY A 309 -3.61 -6.84 -25.23
C GLY A 309 -4.89 -6.36 -24.54
N ARG A 310 -5.46 -5.25 -25.02
CA ARG A 310 -6.67 -4.60 -24.46
C ARG A 310 -6.53 -4.23 -22.96
N SER A 311 -5.32 -3.91 -22.51
CA SER A 311 -5.05 -3.43 -21.15
C SER A 311 -5.60 -2.01 -20.96
N SER A 312 -6.58 -1.82 -20.05
CA SER A 312 -7.16 -0.51 -19.74
C SER A 312 -6.09 0.50 -19.30
N PHE A 313 -5.12 0.06 -18.49
CA PHE A 313 -3.96 0.87 -18.10
C PHE A 313 -3.13 1.31 -19.30
N GLY A 314 -2.79 0.39 -20.21
CA GLY A 314 -2.02 0.70 -21.40
C GLY A 314 -2.74 1.68 -22.33
N LEU A 315 -4.04 1.46 -22.54
CA LEU A 315 -4.90 2.36 -23.33
C LEU A 315 -4.96 3.75 -22.72
N TRP A 316 -5.11 3.85 -21.39
CA TRP A 316 -5.10 5.12 -20.68
C TRP A 316 -3.79 5.89 -20.83
N VAL A 317 -2.65 5.19 -20.76
CA VAL A 317 -1.33 5.80 -20.98
C VAL A 317 -1.21 6.34 -22.41
N VAL A 318 -1.61 5.57 -23.42
CA VAL A 318 -1.59 6.03 -24.82
C VAL A 318 -2.52 7.23 -25.03
N GLY A 319 -3.76 7.17 -24.53
CA GLY A 319 -4.71 8.29 -24.61
C GLY A 319 -4.18 9.55 -23.94
N SER A 320 -3.48 9.41 -22.81
CA SER A 320 -2.79 10.51 -22.14
C SER A 320 -1.66 11.09 -22.99
N LEU A 321 -0.79 10.25 -23.58
CA LEU A 321 0.29 10.71 -24.46
C LEU A 321 -0.23 11.45 -25.69
N LEU A 322 -1.28 10.93 -26.33
CA LEU A 322 -1.91 11.57 -27.49
C LEU A 322 -2.48 12.95 -27.15
N SER A 323 -3.02 13.10 -25.94
CA SER A 323 -3.53 14.37 -25.45
C SER A 323 -2.43 15.36 -25.08
N GLU A 324 -1.47 14.93 -24.26
CA GLU A 324 -0.44 15.80 -23.69
C GLU A 324 0.61 16.23 -24.73
N LEU A 325 1.06 15.31 -25.58
CA LEU A 325 2.10 15.60 -26.58
C LEU A 325 1.53 16.18 -27.87
N THR A 326 0.22 16.15 -28.01
CA THR A 326 -0.52 16.58 -29.19
C THR A 326 -0.16 15.87 -30.52
N ILE A 327 0.42 14.67 -30.45
CA ILE A 327 0.88 13.86 -31.61
C ILE A 327 -0.29 13.09 -32.27
N THR A 328 -0.17 12.71 -33.55
CA THR A 328 -1.12 11.81 -34.22
C THR A 328 -0.95 10.35 -33.79
N PRO A 329 -2.01 9.53 -33.75
CA PRO A 329 -1.91 8.10 -33.47
C PRO A 329 -0.85 7.38 -34.31
N SER A 330 -0.81 7.64 -35.62
CA SER A 330 0.19 7.12 -36.56
C SER A 330 1.64 7.40 -36.11
N ALA A 331 1.96 8.67 -35.88
CA ALA A 331 3.32 9.09 -35.48
C ALA A 331 3.72 8.53 -34.10
N LEU A 332 2.78 8.47 -33.15
CA LEU A 332 3.05 7.85 -31.84
C LEU A 332 3.32 6.35 -31.98
N PHE A 333 2.56 5.66 -32.83
CA PHE A 333 2.71 4.22 -33.05
C PHE A 333 4.08 3.89 -33.65
N GLU A 334 4.52 4.67 -34.65
CA GLU A 334 5.86 4.55 -35.24
C GLU A 334 6.95 4.82 -34.21
N ALA A 335 6.84 5.91 -33.44
CA ALA A 335 7.82 6.26 -32.42
C ALA A 335 7.97 5.17 -31.35
N VAL A 336 6.86 4.58 -30.90
CA VAL A 336 6.88 3.47 -29.94
C VAL A 336 7.49 2.21 -30.55
N ASN A 337 7.20 1.89 -31.82
CA ASN A 337 7.78 0.71 -32.47
C ASN A 337 9.30 0.82 -32.63
N GLN A 338 9.81 2.02 -32.90
CA GLN A 338 11.25 2.34 -33.02
C GLN A 338 12.02 2.21 -31.69
N MET A 339 11.33 2.18 -30.55
CA MET A 339 11.97 1.94 -29.26
C MET A 339 12.59 0.54 -29.22
N GLN A 340 13.87 0.47 -28.85
CA GLN A 340 14.56 -0.78 -28.61
C GLN A 340 13.88 -1.52 -27.45
N HIS A 341 13.64 -2.81 -27.66
CA HIS A 341 13.23 -3.71 -26.59
C HIS A 341 14.50 -4.37 -26.06
N GLU A 342 15.04 -3.86 -24.95
CA GLU A 342 16.10 -4.57 -24.24
C GLU A 342 15.51 -5.87 -23.70
N GLU A 343 15.98 -7.01 -24.21
CA GLU A 343 15.59 -8.32 -23.70
C GLU A 343 16.15 -8.49 -22.27
N ASP A 344 15.27 -8.82 -21.33
CA ASP A 344 15.52 -8.85 -19.89
C ASP A 344 16.38 -10.05 -19.45
N THR A 345 17.58 -10.21 -19.99
CA THR A 345 18.43 -11.36 -19.63
C THR A 345 19.04 -11.23 -18.23
N ASN A 346 19.18 -10.01 -17.68
CA ASN A 346 19.95 -9.77 -16.44
C ASN A 346 19.21 -9.04 -15.29
N CYS A 347 17.90 -8.80 -15.34
CA CYS A 347 17.22 -8.06 -14.27
C CYS A 347 16.91 -8.95 -13.05
N SER A 348 17.86 -9.05 -12.11
CA SER A 348 17.71 -9.81 -10.85
C SER A 348 16.67 -9.27 -9.88
N SER A 349 16.18 -8.04 -10.09
CA SER A 349 15.30 -7.31 -9.16
C SER A 349 13.81 -7.62 -9.24
N LEU A 350 13.37 -8.30 -10.30
CA LEU A 350 11.97 -8.60 -10.57
C LEU A 350 11.61 -10.02 -10.15
N ASP A 351 10.42 -10.18 -9.57
CA ASP A 351 9.79 -11.47 -9.32
C ASP A 351 9.53 -12.21 -10.64
N ASN A 352 9.50 -13.54 -10.59
CA ASN A 352 9.27 -14.38 -11.78
C ASN A 352 7.94 -14.04 -12.48
N ALA A 353 6.89 -13.74 -11.71
CA ALA A 353 5.59 -13.33 -12.25
C ALA A 353 5.68 -12.00 -13.02
N ASP A 354 6.43 -11.03 -12.51
CA ASP A 354 6.58 -9.73 -13.15
C ASP A 354 7.47 -9.82 -14.41
N ARG A 355 8.52 -10.66 -14.39
CA ARG A 355 9.32 -10.96 -15.60
C ARG A 355 8.46 -11.61 -16.68
N GLN A 356 7.62 -12.57 -16.31
CA GLN A 356 6.70 -13.20 -17.25
C GLN A 356 5.72 -12.17 -17.83
N PHE A 357 5.17 -11.28 -17.00
CA PHE A 357 4.28 -10.22 -17.45
C PHE A 357 4.95 -9.28 -18.48
N CYS A 358 6.20 -8.88 -18.24
CA CYS A 358 6.99 -8.08 -19.19
C CYS A 358 7.17 -8.78 -20.54
N ARG A 359 7.50 -10.08 -20.51
CA ARG A 359 7.68 -10.89 -21.74
C ARG A 359 6.38 -11.05 -22.52
N THR A 360 5.25 -11.19 -21.84
CA THR A 360 3.94 -11.32 -22.49
C THR A 360 3.43 -9.99 -23.06
N ASN A 361 3.89 -8.83 -22.55
CA ASN A 361 3.40 -7.51 -22.96
C ASN A 361 4.52 -6.57 -23.46
N PRO A 362 5.27 -6.95 -24.51
CA PRO A 362 6.44 -6.20 -24.96
C PRO A 362 6.09 -4.80 -25.48
N PHE A 363 4.92 -4.65 -26.13
CA PHE A 363 4.50 -3.36 -26.67
C PHE A 363 4.15 -2.35 -25.56
N LEU A 364 3.49 -2.80 -24.47
CA LEU A 364 3.24 -1.95 -23.29
C LEU A 364 4.57 -1.47 -22.68
N MET A 365 5.57 -2.36 -22.61
CA MET A 365 6.90 -2.01 -22.12
C MET A 365 7.63 -1.00 -23.02
N LYS A 366 7.42 -1.06 -24.34
CA LYS A 366 7.89 -0.01 -25.28
C LYS A 366 7.17 1.32 -25.04
N VAL A 367 5.85 1.32 -24.82
CA VAL A 367 5.09 2.54 -24.49
C VAL A 367 5.60 3.19 -23.19
N LEU A 368 5.82 2.41 -22.13
CA LEU A 368 6.36 2.93 -20.87
C LEU A 368 7.81 3.42 -21.03
N SER A 369 8.61 2.73 -21.85
CA SER A 369 9.96 3.16 -22.21
C SER A 369 9.94 4.48 -22.98
N PHE A 370 8.98 4.68 -23.87
CA PHE A 370 8.75 5.93 -24.57
C PHE A 370 8.35 7.05 -23.61
N CYS A 371 7.44 6.79 -22.66
CA CYS A 371 7.10 7.75 -21.60
C CYS A 371 8.34 8.21 -20.82
N ALA A 372 9.19 7.25 -20.44
CA ALA A 372 10.44 7.55 -19.74
C ALA A 372 11.41 8.38 -20.60
N ALA A 373 11.49 8.12 -21.91
CA ALA A 373 12.30 8.91 -22.84
C ALA A 373 11.79 10.36 -22.99
N VAL A 374 10.46 10.54 -23.06
CA VAL A 374 9.83 11.87 -23.09
C VAL A 374 10.16 12.68 -21.84
N LEU A 375 10.10 12.05 -20.66
CA LEU A 375 10.49 12.69 -19.39
C LEU A 375 11.97 13.06 -19.36
N HIS A 376 12.83 12.26 -19.98
CA HIS A 376 14.29 12.51 -20.00
C HIS A 376 14.72 13.64 -20.97
N GLN A 377 14.08 13.78 -22.14
CA GLN A 377 14.60 14.58 -23.26
C GLN A 377 14.19 16.07 -23.29
N THR A 378 13.37 16.53 -22.34
CA THR A 378 12.77 17.86 -22.41
C THR A 378 13.76 18.94 -21.94
N LYS A 379 13.99 19.94 -22.82
CA LYS A 379 14.97 21.03 -22.60
C LYS A 379 14.70 21.75 -21.27
N GLY A 380 15.75 21.96 -20.47
CA GLY A 380 15.72 22.87 -19.31
C GLY A 380 15.94 22.26 -17.93
N GLY A 381 16.43 21.01 -17.79
CA GLY A 381 16.82 20.41 -16.50
C GLY A 381 15.65 20.07 -15.54
N ARG A 382 14.49 20.71 -15.70
CA ARG A 382 13.29 20.57 -14.84
C ARG A 382 12.64 19.18 -14.93
N ASN A 383 12.63 18.56 -16.11
CA ASN A 383 11.99 17.25 -16.32
C ASN A 383 12.91 16.06 -16.01
N LEU A 384 14.22 16.30 -15.82
CA LEU A 384 15.14 15.30 -15.30
C LEU A 384 14.75 14.88 -13.89
N LEU A 385 14.18 15.79 -13.08
CA LEU A 385 13.66 15.45 -11.77
C LEU A 385 12.48 14.47 -11.86
N ALA A 386 11.53 14.70 -12.76
CA ALA A 386 10.37 13.81 -12.95
C ALA A 386 10.79 12.41 -13.40
N PHE A 387 11.75 12.32 -14.33
CA PHE A 387 12.35 11.05 -14.73
C PHE A 387 13.03 10.33 -13.56
N ARG A 388 13.85 11.05 -12.77
CA ARG A 388 14.50 10.49 -11.58
C ARG A 388 13.49 10.06 -10.51
N MET A 389 12.42 10.83 -10.30
CA MET A 389 11.33 10.49 -9.40
C MET A 389 10.61 9.21 -9.82
N LEU A 390 10.40 9.01 -11.13
CA LEU A 390 9.88 7.75 -11.67
C LEU A 390 10.83 6.57 -11.38
N GLN A 391 12.15 6.77 -11.57
CA GLN A 391 13.14 5.74 -11.29
C GLN A 391 13.18 5.35 -9.80
N VAL A 392 13.25 6.32 -8.88
CA VAL A 392 13.27 6.02 -7.43
C VAL A 392 11.91 5.54 -6.92
N GLY A 393 10.80 6.05 -7.47
CA GLY A 393 9.43 5.71 -7.08
C GLY A 393 9.09 4.22 -7.18
N ALA A 394 9.82 3.49 -8.02
CA ALA A 394 9.71 2.06 -8.20
C ALA A 394 10.19 1.23 -7.00
N TRP A 395 11.02 1.82 -6.14
CA TRP A 395 11.69 1.17 -5.01
C TRP A 395 11.08 1.49 -3.65
N PHE A 396 10.06 2.35 -3.63
CA PHE A 396 9.25 2.61 -2.44
C PHE A 396 8.23 1.49 -2.22
N ALA A 397 7.71 1.42 -0.99
CA ALA A 397 6.59 0.55 -0.63
C ALA A 397 5.34 0.82 -1.51
N PRO A 398 4.42 -0.15 -1.65
CA PRO A 398 3.13 0.01 -2.33
C PRO A 398 2.15 0.87 -1.51
N ALA A 399 2.59 2.07 -1.12
CA ALA A 399 1.86 3.02 -0.30
C ALA A 399 2.08 4.43 -0.87
N PRO A 400 1.17 5.40 -0.58
CA PRO A 400 1.34 6.78 -1.02
C PRO A 400 2.67 7.38 -0.52
N ILE A 401 3.43 8.01 -1.43
CA ILE A 401 4.75 8.58 -1.15
C ILE A 401 4.64 10.11 -1.08
N GLN A 402 5.16 10.73 -0.02
CA GLN A 402 5.24 12.20 0.03
C GLN A 402 6.11 12.74 -1.11
N ALA A 403 5.61 13.74 -1.83
CA ALA A 403 6.33 14.35 -2.96
C ALA A 403 7.74 14.85 -2.56
N ASN A 404 7.89 15.39 -1.34
CA ASN A 404 9.18 15.86 -0.81
C ASN A 404 10.18 14.71 -0.60
N LEU A 405 9.72 13.58 -0.06
CA LEU A 405 10.53 12.37 0.13
C LEU A 405 10.96 11.80 -1.23
N LEU A 406 10.04 11.75 -2.19
CA LEU A 406 10.29 11.28 -3.54
C LEU A 406 11.31 12.16 -4.28
N ALA A 407 11.16 13.48 -4.19
CA ALA A 407 12.11 14.43 -4.78
C ALA A 407 13.49 14.37 -4.09
N ALA A 408 13.54 14.22 -2.76
CA ALA A 408 14.78 14.06 -2.03
C ALA A 408 15.54 12.79 -2.45
N ALA A 409 14.83 11.67 -2.64
CA ALA A 409 15.40 10.44 -3.18
C ALA A 409 15.92 10.64 -4.61
N ALA A 410 15.11 11.25 -5.49
CA ALA A 410 15.46 11.53 -6.88
C ALA A 410 16.74 12.38 -7.01
N ASN A 411 16.96 13.33 -6.11
CA ASN A 411 18.15 14.18 -6.09
C ASN A 411 19.46 13.43 -5.77
N ASN A 412 19.40 12.19 -5.25
CA ASN A 412 20.60 11.37 -5.05
C ASN A 412 21.01 10.58 -6.30
N ILE A 413 20.23 10.61 -7.39
CA ILE A 413 20.64 10.01 -8.66
C ILE A 413 21.70 10.90 -9.32
N PRO A 414 22.88 10.37 -9.68
CA PRO A 414 23.92 11.14 -10.35
C PRO A 414 23.43 11.67 -11.72
N SER A 415 23.81 12.90 -12.08
CA SER A 415 23.56 13.46 -13.41
C SER A 415 24.46 12.79 -14.45
N THR A 416 23.94 11.74 -15.09
CA THR A 416 24.53 11.20 -16.32
C THR A 416 24.26 12.17 -17.47
N GLY A 417 25.27 12.95 -17.84
CA GLY A 417 25.27 13.67 -19.10
C GLY A 417 25.58 12.69 -20.23
N ASN A 418 24.58 12.22 -20.97
CA ASN A 418 24.83 11.53 -22.22
C ASN A 418 23.83 11.94 -23.32
N ASN A 419 24.43 12.26 -24.48
CA ASN A 419 23.80 12.77 -25.68
C ASN A 419 23.02 11.67 -26.41
N LEU A 420 21.69 11.71 -26.38
CA LEU A 420 20.85 10.93 -27.28
C LEU A 420 19.88 11.84 -28.05
N ARG A 421 19.61 11.44 -29.30
CA ARG A 421 19.16 12.28 -30.42
C ARG A 421 17.93 13.14 -30.10
N LYS A 422 18.07 14.42 -30.45
CA LYS A 422 17.10 15.51 -30.26
C LYS A 422 15.80 15.23 -31.03
N TRP A 423 14.69 15.05 -30.31
CA TRP A 423 13.35 15.24 -30.84
C TRP A 423 12.87 16.65 -30.48
N THR A 424 12.33 17.39 -31.45
CA THR A 424 11.95 18.79 -31.27
C THR A 424 10.48 18.99 -31.01
N LYS A 425 10.23 19.90 -30.06
CA LYS A 425 9.00 20.63 -29.72
C LYS A 425 7.91 19.83 -28.99
N CYS A 426 7.99 19.87 -27.66
CA CYS A 426 6.82 19.82 -26.79
C CYS A 426 6.72 21.18 -26.06
N PRO A 427 5.54 21.81 -25.99
CA PRO A 427 5.38 23.07 -25.27
C PRO A 427 5.62 22.87 -23.77
N GLU A 428 6.27 23.85 -23.17
CA GLU A 428 6.67 23.89 -21.76
C GLU A 428 5.44 24.03 -20.85
N THR A 429 5.27 23.11 -19.90
CA THR A 429 4.35 23.29 -18.76
C THR A 429 5.15 23.55 -17.48
N GLN A 430 4.96 24.73 -16.91
CA GLN A 430 5.57 25.16 -15.65
C GLN A 430 4.93 24.40 -14.47
N PHE A 431 5.61 23.37 -13.95
CA PHE A 431 5.09 22.53 -12.85
C PHE A 431 5.79 22.73 -11.50
N LEU A 432 6.75 23.67 -11.39
CA LEU A 432 7.67 23.73 -10.22
C LEU A 432 7.37 24.80 -9.17
N SER A 433 6.20 25.44 -9.18
CA SER A 433 5.81 26.39 -8.13
C SER A 433 4.56 26.00 -7.33
N PHE A 434 4.05 24.77 -7.45
CA PHE A 434 2.71 24.41 -6.93
C PHE A 434 2.60 23.11 -6.11
N TRP A 435 3.67 22.56 -5.54
CA TRP A 435 3.52 21.42 -4.63
C TRP A 435 3.30 21.93 -3.21
N GLN A 436 2.03 21.95 -2.79
CA GLN A 436 1.68 22.22 -1.40
C GLN A 436 2.21 21.11 -0.47
N PRO A 437 2.60 21.43 0.78
CA PRO A 437 2.81 20.43 1.81
C PRO A 437 1.57 19.53 1.90
N GLY A 438 1.75 18.21 1.77
CA GLY A 438 0.64 17.23 1.78
C GLY A 438 0.29 16.57 0.45
N CYS A 439 1.07 16.77 -0.62
CA CYS A 439 0.89 15.98 -1.84
C CYS A 439 1.53 14.59 -1.74
N TRP A 440 0.72 13.56 -2.00
CA TRP A 440 1.11 12.16 -2.04
C TRP A 440 1.04 11.62 -3.46
N ILE A 441 2.03 10.80 -3.83
CA ILE A 441 2.15 10.18 -5.14
C ILE A 441 2.20 8.67 -4.95
N GLN A 442 1.30 7.95 -5.63
CA GLN A 442 1.33 6.50 -5.68
C GLN A 442 1.56 6.05 -7.13
N PHE A 443 2.54 5.19 -7.32
CA PHE A 443 2.84 4.61 -8.63
C PHE A 443 2.03 3.33 -8.82
N HIS A 444 1.45 3.18 -10.02
CA HIS A 444 0.82 1.93 -10.41
C HIS A 444 1.88 0.79 -10.47
N PRO A 445 1.57 -0.44 -10.03
CA PRO A 445 2.55 -1.55 -10.00
C PRO A 445 3.23 -1.80 -11.35
N ILE A 446 2.50 -1.71 -12.46
CA ILE A 446 3.07 -1.85 -13.82
C ILE A 446 4.15 -0.79 -14.10
N THR A 447 3.93 0.45 -13.65
CA THR A 447 4.90 1.54 -13.79
C THR A 447 6.15 1.26 -12.96
N GLN A 448 5.99 0.75 -11.74
CA GLN A 448 7.11 0.36 -10.88
C GLN A 448 7.91 -0.79 -11.50
N ILE A 449 7.23 -1.83 -12.02
CA ILE A 449 7.85 -2.95 -12.75
C ILE A 449 8.68 -2.45 -13.93
N SER A 450 8.12 -1.55 -14.74
CA SER A 450 8.84 -0.98 -15.89
C SER A 450 10.06 -0.14 -15.48
N ALA A 451 9.97 0.61 -14.37
CA ALA A 451 11.06 1.45 -13.89
C ALA A 451 12.18 0.63 -13.24
N LYS A 452 11.88 -0.48 -12.57
CA LYS A 452 12.89 -1.41 -12.01
C LYS A 452 13.82 -2.02 -13.07
N ARG A 453 13.35 -2.13 -14.33
CA ARG A 453 14.15 -2.66 -15.46
C ARG A 453 15.32 -1.76 -15.83
N LYS A 454 15.20 -0.44 -15.68
CA LYS A 454 16.21 0.55 -16.11
C LYS A 454 17.05 1.05 -14.94
N ASP A 455 18.35 0.74 -14.93
CA ASP A 455 19.32 1.18 -13.91
C ASP A 455 18.88 0.95 -12.45
N GLY A 456 18.25 -0.21 -12.21
CA GLY A 456 17.56 -0.51 -10.95
C GLY A 456 18.41 -0.36 -9.69
N LEU A 457 19.69 -0.75 -9.73
CA LEU A 457 20.58 -0.65 -8.56
C LEU A 457 20.90 0.82 -8.18
N VAL A 458 21.09 1.70 -9.16
CA VAL A 458 21.38 3.12 -8.91
C VAL A 458 20.16 3.80 -8.30
N ALA A 459 18.98 3.54 -8.85
CA ALA A 459 17.73 4.07 -8.33
C ALA A 459 17.39 3.52 -6.94
N ALA A 460 17.63 2.24 -6.67
CA ALA A 460 17.45 1.63 -5.36
C ALA A 460 18.39 2.27 -4.31
N LYS A 461 19.68 2.45 -4.64
CA LYS A 461 20.65 3.14 -3.78
C LYS A 461 20.22 4.57 -3.48
N ALA A 462 19.78 5.32 -4.50
CA ALA A 462 19.29 6.68 -4.33
C ALA A 462 18.03 6.75 -3.43
N THR A 463 17.15 5.77 -3.54
CA THR A 463 15.93 5.63 -2.71
C THR A 463 16.29 5.43 -1.24
N VAL A 464 17.17 4.47 -0.95
CA VAL A 464 17.66 4.20 0.42
C VAL A 464 18.33 5.44 1.01
N GLN A 465 19.14 6.16 0.22
CA GLN A 465 19.78 7.40 0.66
C GLN A 465 18.78 8.53 0.93
N GLY A 466 17.75 8.68 0.09
CA GLY A 466 16.68 9.67 0.28
C GLY A 466 15.91 9.44 1.57
N ILE A 467 15.49 8.19 1.80
CA ILE A 467 14.79 7.77 3.01
C ILE A 467 15.68 7.95 4.24
N ARG A 468 16.97 7.67 4.16
CA ARG A 468 17.92 7.93 5.26
C ARG A 468 18.03 9.41 5.63
N LYS A 469 18.00 10.31 4.65
CA LYS A 469 18.17 11.76 4.87
C LYS A 469 16.88 12.45 5.33
N THR A 470 15.73 12.01 4.85
CA THR A 470 14.45 12.72 4.98
C THR A 470 13.31 11.90 5.59
N GLY A 471 13.53 10.59 5.79
CA GLY A 471 12.53 9.70 6.35
C GLY A 471 12.27 10.01 7.82
N ASN A 472 11.11 10.61 8.12
CA ASN A 472 10.59 10.65 9.47
C ASN A 472 10.05 9.26 9.85
N PRO A 473 10.58 8.61 10.91
CA PRO A 473 10.09 7.33 11.39
C PRO A 473 8.61 7.29 11.70
N LEU A 474 8.02 8.43 12.07
CA LEU A 474 6.61 8.54 12.46
C LEU A 474 5.67 8.39 11.27
N VAL A 475 6.01 8.97 10.12
CA VAL A 475 5.10 9.12 8.97
C VAL A 475 5.35 8.08 7.87
N ASN A 476 6.60 7.64 7.67
CA ASN A 476 7.00 6.87 6.49
C ASN A 476 7.31 5.40 6.80
N SER A 477 6.58 4.77 7.73
CA SER A 477 6.93 3.44 8.25
C SER A 477 7.04 2.37 7.16
N ASP A 478 6.12 2.32 6.20
CA ASP A 478 6.16 1.33 5.12
C ASP A 478 7.36 1.54 4.18
N HIS A 479 7.72 2.79 3.89
CA HIS A 479 8.90 3.11 3.09
C HIS A 479 10.21 2.79 3.82
N LEU A 480 10.24 2.92 5.15
CA LEU A 480 11.38 2.47 5.97
C LEU A 480 11.53 0.95 5.93
N TRP A 481 10.42 0.21 6.03
CA TRP A 481 10.42 -1.24 5.86
C TRP A 481 10.86 -1.64 4.44
N ALA A 482 10.38 -0.96 3.39
CA ALA A 482 10.86 -1.17 2.02
C ALA A 482 12.38 -0.99 1.92
N SER A 483 12.93 0.06 2.52
CA SER A 483 14.38 0.29 2.55
C SER A 483 15.13 -0.80 3.31
N ALA A 484 14.58 -1.26 4.44
CA ALA A 484 15.18 -2.34 5.23
C ALA A 484 15.22 -3.65 4.42
N PHE A 485 14.16 -3.98 3.68
CA PHE A 485 14.15 -5.14 2.77
C PHE A 485 15.24 -5.03 1.70
N LEU A 486 15.44 -3.83 1.13
CA LEU A 486 16.48 -3.61 0.11
C LEU A 486 17.90 -3.76 0.67
N VAL A 487 18.16 -3.26 1.88
CA VAL A 487 19.51 -3.21 2.48
C VAL A 487 19.92 -4.53 3.09
N PHE A 488 19.02 -5.18 3.84
CA PHE A 488 19.37 -6.36 4.63
C PHE A 488 19.05 -7.68 3.94
N GLY A 489 18.04 -7.68 3.05
CA GLY A 489 17.42 -8.94 2.66
C GLY A 489 16.67 -9.57 3.84
N PHE A 490 15.67 -10.41 3.55
CA PHE A 490 14.89 -11.09 4.57
C PHE A 490 14.58 -12.51 4.14
N LYS A 491 14.61 -13.43 5.10
CA LYS A 491 14.42 -14.87 4.85
C LYS A 491 15.41 -15.37 3.78
N SER A 492 14.88 -15.89 2.66
CA SER A 492 15.68 -16.39 1.53
C SER A 492 16.00 -15.33 0.49
N GLU A 493 15.52 -14.08 0.67
CA GLU A 493 15.83 -12.99 -0.25
C GLU A 493 17.14 -12.30 0.13
N PRO A 494 18.14 -12.25 -0.77
CA PRO A 494 19.40 -11.59 -0.50
C PRO A 494 19.24 -10.06 -0.49
N PRO A 495 20.17 -9.32 0.16
CA PRO A 495 20.20 -7.86 0.09
C PRO A 495 20.40 -7.38 -1.35
N PHE A 496 19.60 -6.41 -1.77
CA PHE A 496 19.69 -5.81 -3.10
C PHE A 496 20.63 -4.60 -3.13
N VAL A 497 20.70 -3.84 -2.04
CA VAL A 497 21.52 -2.64 -1.90
C VAL A 497 22.62 -2.88 -0.86
N GLN A 498 23.86 -2.95 -1.34
CA GLN A 498 25.04 -2.99 -0.47
C GLN A 498 25.46 -1.57 -0.07
N LEU A 499 25.61 -1.35 1.24
CA LEU A 499 26.09 -0.10 1.84
C LEU A 499 27.55 -0.24 2.28
N LYS A 500 28.28 0.88 2.30
CA LYS A 500 29.61 0.95 2.93
C LYS A 500 29.47 0.80 4.45
N ALA A 501 30.53 0.34 5.14
CA ALA A 501 30.52 0.12 6.59
C ALA A 501 29.93 1.29 7.39
N ILE A 502 30.40 2.52 7.16
CA ILE A 502 29.90 3.72 7.84
C ILE A 502 28.43 4.02 7.51
N ASP A 503 28.01 3.78 6.27
CA ASP A 503 26.62 3.98 5.85
C ASP A 503 25.69 2.93 6.50
N THR A 504 26.17 1.69 6.67
CA THR A 504 25.49 0.62 7.40
C THR A 504 25.29 0.99 8.86
N VAL A 505 26.33 1.48 9.54
CA VAL A 505 26.26 1.97 10.93
C VAL A 505 25.21 3.06 11.06
N LEU A 506 25.27 4.08 10.19
CA LEU A 506 24.31 5.19 10.20
C LEU A 506 22.89 4.73 9.90
N PHE A 507 22.71 3.80 8.94
CA PHE A 507 21.40 3.26 8.58
C PHE A 507 20.78 2.48 9.76
N ILE A 508 21.54 1.61 10.40
CA ILE A 508 21.08 0.84 11.55
C ILE A 508 20.72 1.77 12.71
N ARG A 509 21.62 2.70 13.06
CA ARG A 509 21.46 3.60 14.20
C ARG A 509 20.28 4.55 14.04
N LYS A 510 20.09 5.13 12.84
CA LYS A 510 19.06 6.14 12.58
C LYS A 510 17.73 5.57 12.09
N MET A 511 17.71 4.36 11.53
CA MET A 511 16.49 3.77 10.98
C MET A 511 16.15 2.40 11.54
N ALA A 512 17.01 1.39 11.39
CA ALA A 512 16.63 0.01 11.72
C ALA A 512 16.30 -0.18 13.21
N LEU A 513 17.13 0.40 14.08
CA LEU A 513 16.93 0.32 15.53
C LEU A 513 15.68 1.09 15.99
N PRO A 514 15.47 2.38 15.62
CA PRO A 514 14.21 3.07 15.91
C PRO A 514 12.97 2.39 15.32
N LEU A 515 13.06 1.84 14.09
CA LEU A 515 11.96 1.14 13.44
C LEU A 515 11.57 -0.12 14.21
N ALA A 516 12.55 -0.91 14.65
CA ALA A 516 12.32 -2.10 15.46
C ALA A 516 11.73 -1.73 16.84
N LEU A 517 12.31 -0.74 17.53
CA LEU A 517 11.78 -0.29 18.82
C LEU A 517 10.33 0.20 18.70
N ARG A 518 9.99 0.94 17.64
CA ARG A 518 8.63 1.40 17.37
C ARG A 518 7.66 0.24 17.12
N ALA A 519 8.10 -0.78 16.37
CA ALA A 519 7.32 -1.99 16.16
C ALA A 519 6.92 -2.64 17.50
N PHE A 520 7.84 -2.68 18.48
CA PHE A 520 7.54 -3.18 19.83
C PHE A 520 6.70 -2.24 20.68
N THR A 521 6.84 -0.91 20.56
CA THR A 521 5.99 0.02 21.32
C THR A 521 4.54 -0.03 20.83
N ASN A 522 4.35 -0.28 19.54
CA ASN A 522 3.04 -0.30 18.91
C ASN A 522 2.46 -1.72 18.79
N PHE A 523 3.17 -2.73 19.30
CA PHE A 523 2.81 -4.16 19.17
C PHE A 523 2.45 -4.56 17.73
N SER A 524 3.24 -4.04 16.78
CA SER A 524 3.02 -4.16 15.34
C SER A 524 4.28 -4.71 14.67
N ARG A 525 4.20 -5.82 13.92
CA ARG A 525 5.36 -6.45 13.25
C ARG A 525 6.49 -6.86 14.22
N CYS A 526 6.17 -7.37 15.42
CA CYS A 526 7.17 -7.71 16.44
C CYS A 526 8.16 -8.78 15.96
N THR A 527 7.64 -9.81 15.29
CA THR A 527 8.46 -10.89 14.68
C THR A 527 9.38 -10.33 13.60
N SER A 528 8.85 -9.49 12.70
CA SER A 528 9.63 -8.82 11.67
C SER A 528 10.71 -7.91 12.26
N ALA A 529 10.43 -7.26 13.39
CA ALA A 529 11.39 -6.41 14.09
C ALA A 529 12.51 -7.21 14.76
N LEU A 530 12.22 -8.38 15.35
CA LEU A 530 13.27 -9.30 15.84
C LEU A 530 14.18 -9.75 14.70
N GLU A 531 13.59 -10.14 13.57
CA GLU A 531 14.36 -10.55 12.39
C GLU A 531 15.16 -9.37 11.80
N LEU A 532 14.61 -8.16 11.75
CA LEU A 532 15.35 -6.96 11.34
C LEU A 532 16.59 -6.75 12.22
N LEU A 533 16.43 -6.83 13.55
CA LEU A 533 17.55 -6.67 14.48
C LEU A 533 18.58 -7.80 14.30
N LYS A 534 18.13 -9.04 14.06
CA LYS A 534 18.99 -10.19 13.81
C LYS A 534 19.82 -10.03 12.53
N VAL A 535 19.18 -9.75 11.40
CA VAL A 535 19.89 -9.56 10.13
C VAL A 535 20.81 -8.33 10.19
N SER A 536 20.41 -7.27 10.92
CA SER A 536 21.29 -6.11 11.19
C SER A 536 22.53 -6.51 12.00
N THR A 537 22.39 -7.35 13.03
CA THR A 537 23.53 -7.89 13.80
C THR A 537 24.47 -8.71 12.91
N ASN A 538 23.91 -9.60 12.09
CA ASN A 538 24.70 -10.44 11.19
C ASN A 538 25.46 -9.60 10.15
N MET A 539 24.81 -8.57 9.59
CA MET A 539 25.47 -7.67 8.64
C MET A 539 26.65 -6.92 9.27
N LEU A 540 26.51 -6.45 10.53
CA LEU A 540 27.63 -5.82 11.24
C LEU A 540 28.75 -6.82 11.53
N GLU A 541 28.42 -8.07 11.87
CA GLU A 541 29.41 -9.13 12.06
C GLU A 541 30.21 -9.43 10.78
N GLU A 542 29.56 -9.48 9.61
CA GLU A 542 30.27 -9.65 8.34
C GLU A 542 31.17 -8.45 8.00
N VAL A 543 30.72 -7.24 8.32
CA VAL A 543 31.55 -6.02 8.21
C VAL A 543 32.77 -6.11 9.15
N GLU A 544 32.60 -6.56 10.40
CA GLU A 544 33.71 -6.78 11.34
C GLU A 544 34.70 -7.82 10.83
N LYS A 545 34.21 -8.95 10.31
CA LYS A 545 35.06 -9.99 9.72
C LYS A 545 35.87 -9.45 8.55
N SER A 546 35.28 -8.61 7.71
CA SER A 546 36.00 -7.95 6.61
C SER A 546 37.13 -7.02 7.08
N PHE A 547 36.96 -6.38 8.23
CA PHE A 547 38.03 -5.57 8.84
C PHE A 547 39.11 -6.45 9.44
N ALA A 548 38.73 -7.55 10.11
CA ALA A 548 39.66 -8.50 10.71
C ALA A 548 40.54 -9.20 9.66
N SER A 549 39.97 -9.59 8.51
CA SER A 549 40.74 -10.18 7.42
C SER A 549 41.75 -9.20 6.83
N GLN A 550 41.37 -7.93 6.64
CA GLN A 550 42.30 -6.89 6.18
C GLN A 550 43.48 -6.69 7.13
N ILE A 551 43.25 -6.81 8.45
CA ILE A 551 44.30 -6.70 9.47
C ILE A 551 45.20 -7.95 9.48
N GLN A 552 44.64 -9.15 9.27
CA GLN A 552 45.41 -10.40 9.23
C GLN A 552 46.26 -10.54 7.97
N ASP A 553 45.75 -10.13 6.81
CA ASP A 553 46.50 -10.12 5.55
C ASP A 553 47.76 -9.23 5.66
N TRP A 554 47.68 -8.12 6.42
CA TRP A 554 48.85 -7.27 6.72
C TRP A 554 49.91 -7.93 7.58
N CYS A 555 49.53 -8.87 8.44
CA CYS A 555 50.49 -9.61 9.27
C CYS A 555 51.19 -10.72 8.49
N HIS A 556 50.63 -11.16 7.35
CA HIS A 556 51.23 -12.19 6.49
C HIS A 556 52.07 -11.63 5.33
N ASP A 557 51.80 -10.41 4.86
CA ASP A 557 52.63 -9.76 3.85
C ASP A 557 53.92 -9.19 4.46
N SER A 558 55.02 -9.85 4.11
CA SER A 558 56.40 -9.57 4.52
C SER A 558 56.78 -8.08 4.57
N ILE A 559 57.63 -7.77 5.56
CA ILE A 559 58.14 -6.46 6.04
C ILE A 559 58.80 -5.53 4.98
N CYS A 560 58.71 -5.79 3.67
CA CYS A 560 59.59 -5.15 2.67
C CYS A 560 58.98 -4.04 1.78
N TRP A 561 57.71 -3.63 1.93
CA TRP A 561 57.09 -2.60 1.05
C TRP A 561 56.40 -1.48 1.82
N LYS A 562 57.09 -0.82 2.76
CA LYS A 562 56.47 0.21 3.61
C LYS A 562 56.23 1.58 2.97
N ASN A 563 56.73 1.86 1.76
CA ASN A 563 56.80 3.24 1.24
C ASN A 563 56.08 3.54 -0.09
N ALA A 564 55.27 2.64 -0.66
CA ALA A 564 54.64 2.90 -1.98
C ALA A 564 53.09 2.84 -2.03
N LEU A 565 52.39 2.56 -0.92
CA LEU A 565 50.92 2.49 -0.90
C LEU A 565 50.29 3.22 0.30
N GLN A 566 50.75 4.44 0.58
CA GLN A 566 50.11 5.29 1.59
C GLN A 566 49.06 6.20 0.94
N SER A 567 47.77 5.81 1.02
CA SER A 567 46.66 6.77 1.27
C SER A 567 45.24 6.19 1.26
N ASN A 568 44.93 5.02 0.69
CA ASN A 568 43.51 4.65 0.45
C ASN A 568 42.92 3.48 1.27
N GLN A 569 43.68 2.79 2.13
CA GLN A 569 43.16 1.61 2.87
C GLN A 569 43.70 1.53 4.31
N ARG A 570 43.64 2.60 5.10
CA ARG A 570 43.70 2.40 6.57
C ARG A 570 42.32 1.94 7.02
N VAL A 571 42.21 0.75 7.62
CA VAL A 571 41.02 0.40 8.42
C VAL A 571 40.81 1.54 9.39
N ASP A 572 39.70 2.25 9.24
CA ASP A 572 39.39 3.35 10.14
C ASP A 572 39.03 2.73 11.49
N GLU A 573 39.98 2.74 12.41
CA GLU A 573 39.85 2.20 13.77
C GLU A 573 38.59 2.75 14.45
N HIS A 574 38.23 4.01 14.16
CA HIS A 574 37.00 4.62 14.64
C HIS A 574 35.75 3.92 14.08
N VAL A 575 35.73 3.62 12.78
CA VAL A 575 34.60 2.92 12.13
C VAL A 575 34.48 1.50 12.65
N TRP A 576 35.60 0.80 12.87
CA TRP A 576 35.58 -0.54 13.45
C TRP A 576 35.00 -0.51 14.88
N GLN A 577 35.45 0.40 15.73
CA GLN A 577 34.89 0.60 17.07
C GLN A 577 33.38 0.93 17.00
N GLU A 578 32.95 1.82 16.09
CA GLU A 578 31.54 2.15 15.92
C GLU A 578 30.69 0.94 15.49
N VAL A 579 31.19 0.11 14.58
CA VAL A 579 30.54 -1.13 14.14
C VAL A 579 30.36 -2.08 15.32
N THR A 580 31.44 -2.32 16.09
CA THR A 580 31.43 -3.27 17.20
C THR A 580 30.58 -2.83 18.39
N LEU A 581 30.63 -1.55 18.74
CA LEU A 581 29.76 -1.01 19.77
C LEU A 581 28.30 -0.99 19.34
N LEU A 582 28.01 -0.75 18.05
CA LEU A 582 26.66 -0.84 17.52
C LEU A 582 26.14 -2.29 17.52
N ARG A 583 26.98 -3.27 17.17
CA ARG A 583 26.64 -4.70 17.25
C ARG A 583 26.27 -5.08 18.68
N ALA A 584 27.06 -4.66 19.68
CA ALA A 584 26.73 -4.87 21.09
C ALA A 584 25.40 -4.21 21.49
N THR A 585 25.11 -3.01 20.97
CA THR A 585 23.85 -2.29 21.23
C THR A 585 22.63 -3.00 20.63
N LEU A 586 22.77 -3.59 19.44
CA LEU A 586 21.72 -4.42 18.85
C LEU A 586 21.48 -5.70 19.66
N LEU A 587 22.54 -6.38 20.10
CA LEU A 587 22.45 -7.56 20.95
C LEU A 587 21.74 -7.25 22.28
N GLU A 588 22.12 -6.16 22.94
CA GLU A 588 21.46 -5.69 24.17
C GLU A 588 19.98 -5.38 23.93
N THR A 589 19.67 -4.69 22.84
CA THR A 589 18.29 -4.34 22.49
C THR A 589 17.46 -5.60 22.24
N ARG A 590 17.96 -6.55 21.46
CA ARG A 590 17.30 -7.85 21.25
C ARG A 590 17.10 -8.59 22.57
N ALA A 591 18.12 -8.64 23.44
CA ALA A 591 18.01 -9.28 24.75
C ALA A 591 16.93 -8.62 25.63
N LYS A 592 16.88 -7.28 25.67
CA LYS A 592 15.83 -6.53 26.38
C LYS A 592 14.43 -6.83 25.85
N LEU A 593 14.28 -6.96 24.54
CA LEU A 593 13.01 -7.28 23.91
C LEU A 593 12.62 -8.72 24.20
N LEU A 594 13.51 -9.69 24.00
CA LEU A 594 13.26 -11.09 24.34
C LEU A 594 12.90 -11.29 25.82
N LEU A 595 13.53 -10.53 26.74
CA LEU A 595 13.16 -10.49 28.15
C LEU A 595 11.70 -10.07 28.34
N ARG A 596 11.22 -9.05 27.62
CA ARG A 596 9.82 -8.59 27.65
C ARG A 596 8.87 -9.60 27.03
N GLY A 597 9.33 -10.41 26.07
CA GLY A 597 8.58 -11.49 25.44
C GLY A 597 8.70 -12.85 26.15
N GLY A 598 9.34 -12.92 27.32
CA GLY A 598 9.48 -14.19 28.07
C GLY A 598 10.47 -15.21 27.47
N HIS A 599 11.27 -14.83 26.47
CA HIS A 599 12.30 -15.67 25.86
C HIS A 599 13.63 -15.51 26.60
N PHE A 600 13.72 -16.05 27.81
CA PHE A 600 14.86 -15.83 28.71
C PHE A 600 16.16 -16.46 28.22
N ASP A 601 16.14 -17.71 27.75
CA ASP A 601 17.37 -18.43 27.33
C ASP A 601 18.08 -17.73 26.16
N SER A 602 17.34 -17.43 25.09
CA SER A 602 17.90 -16.71 23.95
C SER A 602 18.32 -15.28 24.31
N GLY A 603 17.59 -14.61 25.21
CA GLY A 603 17.99 -13.30 25.71
C GLY A 603 19.29 -13.33 26.51
N GLU A 604 19.48 -14.37 27.34
CA GLU A 604 20.66 -14.59 28.18
C GLU A 604 21.92 -14.78 27.33
N GLU A 605 21.84 -15.61 26.29
CA GLU A 605 22.93 -15.85 25.34
C GLU A 605 23.38 -14.56 24.63
N LEU A 606 22.43 -13.81 24.07
CA LEU A 606 22.73 -12.54 23.38
C LEU A 606 23.33 -11.50 24.35
N CYS A 607 22.85 -11.47 25.60
CA CYS A 607 23.34 -10.55 26.62
C CYS A 607 24.77 -10.88 27.06
N ARG A 608 25.13 -12.16 27.20
CA ARG A 608 26.51 -12.57 27.47
C ARG A 608 27.47 -12.13 26.36
N THR A 609 27.10 -12.35 25.10
CA THR A 609 27.90 -11.91 23.96
C THR A 609 28.07 -10.38 23.95
N CYS A 610 27.01 -9.63 24.25
CA CYS A 610 27.07 -8.17 24.41
C CYS A 610 28.07 -7.73 25.50
N ILE A 611 28.03 -8.37 26.68
CA ILE A 611 28.94 -8.05 27.80
C ILE A 611 30.39 -8.36 27.43
N SER A 612 30.63 -9.49 26.75
CA SER A 612 31.97 -9.85 26.27
C SER A 612 32.53 -8.78 25.34
N ILE A 613 31.74 -8.36 24.34
CA ILE A 613 32.14 -7.31 23.39
C ILE A 613 32.43 -5.99 24.14
N ARG A 614 31.53 -5.54 25.00
CA ARG A 614 31.70 -4.26 25.73
C ARG A 614 32.85 -4.29 26.73
N THR A 615 33.12 -5.44 27.35
CA THR A 615 34.26 -5.59 28.27
C THR A 615 35.57 -5.42 27.52
N VAL A 616 35.70 -6.01 26.32
CA VAL A 616 36.90 -5.86 25.48
C VAL A 616 37.04 -4.43 24.97
N MET A 617 35.95 -3.80 24.52
CA MET A 617 36.01 -2.47 23.90
C MET A 617 36.08 -1.29 24.88
N LEU A 618 35.36 -1.38 26.01
CA LEU A 618 35.14 -0.25 26.93
C LEU A 618 35.67 -0.52 28.34
N GLY A 619 36.01 -1.77 28.66
CA GLY A 619 36.37 -2.20 30.01
C GLY A 619 35.18 -2.62 30.87
N HIS A 620 35.49 -3.29 31.98
CA HIS A 620 34.51 -3.93 32.85
C HIS A 620 33.65 -2.94 33.63
N ASN A 621 34.24 -1.81 34.05
CA ASN A 621 33.59 -0.79 34.89
C ASN A 621 32.86 0.29 34.07
N HIS A 622 32.82 0.17 32.75
CA HIS A 622 32.15 1.16 31.91
C HIS A 622 30.62 1.08 32.07
N ALA A 623 29.95 2.25 32.08
CA ALA A 623 28.51 2.34 32.34
C ALA A 623 27.65 1.45 31.43
N GLN A 624 28.01 1.35 30.14
CA GLN A 624 27.31 0.48 29.19
C GLN A 624 27.53 -1.02 29.47
N THR A 625 28.70 -1.41 29.97
CA THR A 625 29.01 -2.80 30.34
C THR A 625 28.20 -3.18 31.59
N LEU A 626 28.18 -2.30 32.59
CA LEU A 626 27.38 -2.48 33.81
C LEU A 626 25.88 -2.56 33.51
N ALA A 627 25.36 -1.72 32.61
CA ALA A 627 23.97 -1.78 32.17
C ALA A 627 23.61 -3.13 31.52
N SER A 628 24.52 -3.69 30.71
CA SER A 628 24.34 -5.04 30.15
C SER A 628 24.35 -6.12 31.24
N GLN A 629 25.24 -6.02 32.23
CA GLN A 629 25.29 -6.96 33.36
C GLN A 629 23.99 -6.92 34.18
N GLU A 630 23.39 -5.75 34.38
CA GLU A 630 22.10 -5.61 35.07
C GLU A 630 20.97 -6.32 34.30
N ILE A 631 20.97 -6.24 32.97
CA ILE A 631 20.00 -6.94 32.12
C ILE A 631 20.18 -8.45 32.21
N LEU A 632 21.43 -8.94 32.20
CA LEU A 632 21.73 -10.36 32.39
C LEU A 632 21.24 -10.85 33.75
N ALA A 633 21.47 -10.09 34.83
CA ALA A 633 20.96 -10.41 36.16
C ALA A 633 19.43 -10.49 36.19
N LYS A 634 18.73 -9.60 35.47
CA LYS A 634 17.27 -9.65 35.31
C LYS A 634 16.82 -10.89 34.55
N LEU A 635 17.49 -11.25 33.45
CA LEU A 635 17.19 -12.44 32.64
C LEU A 635 17.32 -13.72 33.48
N VAL A 636 18.45 -13.90 34.18
CA VAL A 636 18.70 -15.07 35.03
C VAL A 636 17.70 -15.16 36.18
N ARG A 637 17.39 -14.03 36.83
CA ARG A 637 16.39 -13.96 37.91
C ARG A 637 14.98 -14.30 37.44
N MET A 638 14.60 -13.92 36.22
CA MET A 638 13.27 -14.22 35.70
C MET A 638 13.17 -15.68 35.24
N ARG A 639 14.25 -16.22 34.67
CA ARG A 639 14.37 -17.65 34.35
C ARG A 639 14.22 -18.54 35.58
N SER A 640 14.81 -18.17 36.72
CA SER A 640 14.73 -18.95 37.96
C SER A 640 13.39 -18.87 38.69
N LYS A 641 12.47 -18.01 38.23
CA LYS A 641 11.11 -17.87 38.77
C LYS A 641 10.05 -18.65 37.99
N MET A 642 10.42 -19.21 36.84
CA MET A 642 9.62 -20.18 36.10
C MET A 642 9.93 -21.58 36.61
#